data_AF-I7LZS6-F1
#
_entry.id   AF-I7LZS6-F1
#
_cell.length_a   1.000
_cell.length_b   1.000
_cell.length_c   1.000
_cell.angle_alpha   90.00
_cell.angle_beta   90.00
_cell.angle_gamma   90.00
#
_symmetry.space_group_name_H-M   'P 1'
#
loop_
_entity.id
_entity.type
_entity.pdbx_description
1 polymer ?
#
loop_
_entity_poly.entity_id
_entity_poly.type
_entity_poly.pdbx_seq_one_letter_code
_entity_poly.pdbx_strand_id
1 'polypeptide(L)'
;MSFQSEKENFIQNLVDRARGKNYDSNSTKSELTHKNMKGSEDDCPYLQNNKKAKDVTKSQNLPLQEIEDNSNLDTSASSNTLIPKSHPVIKNRFNDQDKEKCPFFKMQKKQDGKTEDTSNQNDQEQIEEKKNQEILSSSSDDENGIPKRPKGGCPFLPSERKKNPGLAHASERFSTFYLSRYSCYLEDDSMISLRRDFKRILNGKASKNRKIFDSYPIYLKHTLFHEEEFMKKVRQKEVVERFLVFDKYRERGNRLFNKQKYEEALRLYERALSCYRWLELVDSDEDEKQKEKEKKQKKNDVKQEQNETNASKCQDIFEEKKENIVTQRVAPKKEEVETDLNQHKEKSNEVQKKTLRLKKKFKEDNDDEEQKEQKNKSDDSEDECERDDEQQIKEYKNNDGMSQNKINELILSRQQDILEQERQRQMMLSKLRKSKEANGVNNSDSDDSRKLSDDDVEHAQMSNQEDDQDDETDEDKKELERIQNAQEDQADDAKSLSVEGFDDGSDRNFSSEEEEINFEKIKEQKKDPDETVIFMDEKEKQKLVAEEMFLRQNEKEDKEFRKKYRLYLTNFNDENVVLRDGDELTDSNDIDLRFSMIVNSCLSIGVCFMMLGNFKEAMQAFKDARALHKKGSIPLIRMVQCRIYNKASTYQELLEAKEWFNESLECKKEEKVFNSGPASLVVMNILNHEAFYEEIRQRLESKINSSREIEEERLREMFERVVELNEIEQDMIQRGIVPSEDELNGIEVREKEMEEELSQSIEAKYYTIIESQMFSQNTKKMENTLTELQNYYETYQVMQYYKNLDFQNYENHPIMKELAEEYKVDMLRQKNQQRFSKLKLENMKETFNSVEYNFQIYKWALDEYIEKKKKQLDKTLKKQEKQPKTKMDKAKSFISTLFGKQSIFQFFIIFIIFYFIVIILRATQIIPYSYGPVKK
;
A
#
# COMPACT_ATOMS: atom_id res chain seq x y z
N MET A 1 20.33 -5.40 -29.89
CA MET A 1 20.11 -4.93 -31.28
C MET A 1 18.62 -4.82 -31.62
N SER A 2 17.76 -5.76 -31.23
CA SER A 2 16.29 -5.66 -31.40
C SER A 2 15.73 -4.29 -30.99
N PHE A 3 16.10 -3.80 -29.81
CA PHE A 3 15.61 -2.53 -29.24
C PHE A 3 15.88 -1.28 -30.11
N GLN A 4 16.91 -1.27 -30.97
CA GLN A 4 17.12 -0.19 -31.94
C GLN A 4 16.22 -0.36 -33.17
N SER A 5 16.07 -1.58 -33.69
CA SER A 5 15.10 -1.89 -34.76
C SER A 5 13.67 -1.56 -34.31
N GLU A 6 13.29 -1.85 -33.08
CA GLU A 6 11.97 -1.52 -32.51
C GLU A 6 11.80 0.00 -32.37
N LYS A 7 12.82 0.74 -31.91
CA LYS A 7 12.79 2.21 -31.85
C LYS A 7 12.71 2.86 -33.24
N GLU A 8 13.44 2.35 -34.22
CA GLU A 8 13.41 2.82 -35.61
C GLU A 8 12.07 2.52 -36.28
N ASN A 9 11.52 1.31 -36.11
CA ASN A 9 10.17 0.98 -36.58
C ASN A 9 9.08 1.82 -35.88
N PHE A 10 9.23 2.14 -34.60
CA PHE A 10 8.29 3.00 -33.87
C PHE A 10 8.33 4.46 -34.40
N ILE A 11 9.52 5.01 -34.61
CA ILE A 11 9.71 6.34 -35.22
C ILE A 11 9.17 6.36 -36.65
N GLN A 12 9.41 5.32 -37.44
CA GLN A 12 8.89 5.23 -38.81
C GLN A 12 7.35 5.17 -38.85
N ASN A 13 6.72 4.40 -37.95
CA ASN A 13 5.26 4.37 -37.81
C ASN A 13 4.67 5.72 -37.36
N LEU A 14 5.39 6.50 -36.55
CA LEU A 14 5.00 7.88 -36.20
C LEU A 14 5.09 8.82 -37.41
N VAL A 15 6.20 8.74 -38.17
CA VAL A 15 6.42 9.54 -39.38
C VAL A 15 5.38 9.24 -40.46
N ASP A 16 5.01 7.98 -40.65
CA ASP A 16 4.03 7.61 -41.68
C ASP A 16 2.57 7.85 -41.24
N ARG A 17 2.26 7.85 -39.94
CA ARG A 17 1.00 8.42 -39.42
C ARG A 17 0.92 9.94 -39.64
N ALA A 18 2.01 10.66 -39.39
CA ALA A 18 2.08 12.11 -39.63
C ALA A 18 1.99 12.52 -41.12
N ARG A 19 2.02 11.56 -42.05
CA ARG A 19 2.00 11.79 -43.50
C ARG A 19 0.62 11.65 -44.17
N GLY A 20 -0.44 11.43 -43.40
CA GLY A 20 -1.83 11.74 -43.81
C GLY A 20 -2.27 11.16 -45.16
N LYS A 21 -2.12 9.85 -45.37
CA LYS A 21 -2.62 9.16 -46.58
C LYS A 21 -3.75 8.20 -46.26
N ASN A 22 -4.99 8.68 -46.43
CA ASN A 22 -6.17 7.82 -46.42
C ASN A 22 -6.11 6.82 -47.58
N TYR A 23 -6.55 5.60 -47.32
CA TYR A 23 -6.94 4.63 -48.35
C TYR A 23 -8.29 4.04 -47.96
N ASP A 24 -9.35 4.49 -48.63
CA ASP A 24 -10.66 3.85 -48.55
C ASP A 24 -10.57 2.40 -49.07
N SER A 25 -11.27 1.49 -48.39
CA SER A 25 -11.50 0.13 -48.90
C SER A 25 -12.96 -0.25 -48.68
N ASN A 26 -13.72 -0.25 -49.78
CA ASN A 26 -15.13 -0.63 -49.77
C ASN A 26 -15.45 -1.36 -51.09
N SER A 27 -16.32 -2.37 -51.04
CA SER A 27 -16.61 -3.32 -52.15
C SER A 27 -15.42 -4.27 -52.49
N THR A 28 -15.59 -5.51 -52.99
CA THR A 28 -16.78 -6.17 -53.59
C THR A 28 -16.82 -7.68 -53.27
N LYS A 29 -18.02 -8.29 -53.38
CA LYS A 29 -18.26 -9.75 -53.38
C LYS A 29 -17.73 -10.44 -54.65
N SER A 30 -17.39 -11.73 -54.56
CA SER A 30 -17.95 -12.79 -55.42
C SER A 30 -17.63 -14.20 -54.91
N GLU A 31 -18.39 -15.20 -55.39
CA GLU A 31 -18.19 -16.63 -55.13
C GLU A 31 -17.28 -17.29 -56.19
N LEU A 32 -16.67 -18.46 -55.91
CA LEU A 32 -16.97 -19.72 -56.64
C LEU A 32 -16.07 -20.92 -56.30
N THR A 33 -16.75 -22.05 -56.11
CA THR A 33 -16.40 -23.48 -56.23
C THR A 33 -15.02 -23.99 -56.70
N HIS A 34 -14.62 -25.11 -56.06
CA HIS A 34 -13.76 -26.21 -56.56
C HIS A 34 -13.41 -26.27 -58.06
N LYS A 35 -12.12 -26.57 -58.35
CA LYS A 35 -11.74 -27.80 -59.09
C LYS A 35 -10.26 -28.18 -58.92
N ASN A 36 -9.94 -29.46 -59.15
CA ASN A 36 -8.59 -30.02 -59.11
C ASN A 36 -7.82 -29.71 -60.40
N MET A 37 -6.48 -29.55 -60.32
CA MET A 37 -5.57 -30.16 -61.30
C MET A 37 -4.16 -30.41 -60.73
N LYS A 38 -3.29 -31.06 -61.52
CA LYS A 38 -1.99 -31.61 -61.11
C LYS A 38 -0.81 -30.88 -61.78
N GLY A 39 0.37 -30.97 -61.17
CA GLY A 39 1.67 -30.69 -61.79
C GLY A 39 2.08 -29.21 -61.77
N SER A 40 3.36 -28.89 -61.94
CA SER A 40 4.56 -29.76 -62.02
C SER A 40 5.82 -28.96 -61.61
N GLU A 41 6.93 -29.65 -61.36
CA GLU A 41 8.23 -29.06 -61.00
C GLU A 41 8.92 -28.39 -62.22
N ASP A 42 9.78 -27.40 -61.91
CA ASP A 42 10.86 -26.76 -62.71
C ASP A 42 10.51 -26.17 -64.12
N ASP A 43 10.98 -24.99 -64.54
CA ASP A 43 12.40 -24.61 -64.61
C ASP A 43 12.62 -23.09 -64.96
N CYS A 44 13.66 -22.47 -64.36
CA CYS A 44 14.48 -21.32 -64.86
C CYS A 44 13.83 -19.97 -65.28
N PRO A 45 14.60 -18.93 -65.74
CA PRO A 45 16.07 -18.68 -65.64
C PRO A 45 16.49 -17.23 -65.21
N TYR A 46 17.70 -17.02 -64.67
CA TYR A 46 18.82 -16.29 -65.35
C TYR A 46 20.11 -16.12 -64.49
N LEU A 47 21.23 -15.90 -65.18
CA LEU A 47 22.63 -15.76 -64.70
C LEU A 47 23.07 -14.26 -64.67
N GLN A 48 24.28 -13.82 -64.27
CA GLN A 48 25.62 -14.35 -64.62
C GLN A 48 26.81 -13.67 -63.89
N ASN A 49 28.01 -14.27 -64.05
CA ASN A 49 29.39 -13.81 -63.68
C ASN A 49 29.87 -14.11 -62.23
N ASN A 50 31.12 -14.55 -61.96
CA ASN A 50 32.25 -14.88 -62.86
C ASN A 50 33.20 -16.02 -62.33
N LYS A 51 34.26 -16.39 -63.07
CA LYS A 51 35.04 -17.66 -62.94
C LYS A 51 36.58 -17.40 -63.15
N LYS A 52 37.60 -18.30 -63.04
CA LYS A 52 37.75 -19.78 -62.86
C LYS A 52 39.22 -20.17 -62.48
N ALA A 53 39.53 -20.90 -61.39
CA ALA A 53 40.84 -21.60 -61.17
C ALA A 53 40.84 -22.56 -59.93
N LYS A 54 41.79 -23.50 -59.71
CA LYS A 54 42.32 -24.62 -60.56
C LYS A 54 43.24 -25.58 -59.70
N ASP A 55 43.21 -26.88 -59.98
CA ASP A 55 44.28 -27.91 -59.84
C ASP A 55 44.83 -28.48 -58.48
N VAL A 56 44.99 -29.82 -58.47
CA VAL A 56 46.16 -30.64 -57.99
C VAL A 56 46.22 -31.35 -56.60
N THR A 57 45.66 -32.57 -56.58
CA THR A 57 46.20 -33.89 -56.09
C THR A 57 46.44 -34.29 -54.60
N LYS A 58 46.10 -35.58 -54.33
CA LYS A 58 46.73 -36.59 -53.43
C LYS A 58 46.57 -36.46 -51.90
N SER A 59 46.60 -37.52 -51.08
CA SER A 59 46.26 -38.98 -51.23
C SER A 59 46.51 -39.74 -49.91
N GLN A 60 45.90 -40.93 -49.73
CA GLN A 60 46.20 -41.95 -48.68
C GLN A 60 45.77 -41.58 -47.23
N ASN A 61 45.36 -42.50 -46.34
CA ASN A 61 45.24 -43.98 -46.41
C ASN A 61 44.09 -44.53 -45.52
N LEU A 62 43.66 -45.77 -45.79
CA LEU A 62 42.85 -46.66 -44.92
C LEU A 62 43.80 -47.54 -44.04
N PRO A 63 43.36 -48.48 -43.14
CA PRO A 63 42.07 -49.20 -43.08
C PRO A 63 41.42 -49.44 -41.69
N LEU A 64 40.28 -50.15 -41.67
CA LEU A 64 39.75 -50.90 -40.52
C LEU A 64 40.36 -52.30 -40.44
N GLN A 65 40.26 -52.98 -39.28
CA GLN A 65 40.21 -54.44 -39.21
C GLN A 65 39.40 -54.97 -38.00
N GLU A 66 38.15 -55.35 -38.29
CA GLU A 66 37.46 -56.63 -38.01
C GLU A 66 37.76 -57.53 -36.77
N ILE A 67 36.70 -58.26 -36.35
CA ILE A 67 36.67 -59.60 -35.67
C ILE A 67 37.00 -59.58 -34.16
N GLU A 68 36.37 -60.34 -33.24
CA GLU A 68 35.47 -61.54 -33.32
C GLU A 68 34.35 -61.53 -32.24
N ASP A 69 33.38 -62.47 -32.33
CA ASP A 69 32.28 -62.69 -31.36
C ASP A 69 32.69 -63.47 -30.08
N ASN A 70 31.87 -63.45 -29.01
CA ASN A 70 31.25 -64.68 -28.44
C ASN A 70 30.26 -64.53 -27.25
N SER A 71 29.04 -65.02 -27.48
CA SER A 71 28.26 -65.94 -26.62
C SER A 71 27.61 -65.53 -25.26
N ASN A 72 26.30 -65.86 -25.19
CA ASN A 72 25.53 -66.45 -24.07
C ASN A 72 24.81 -65.59 -22.99
N LEU A 73 23.47 -65.76 -22.96
CA LEU A 73 22.53 -65.97 -21.82
C LEU A 73 22.51 -64.95 -20.63
N ASP A 74 21.36 -64.57 -20.03
CA ASP A 74 19.98 -65.09 -20.17
C ASP A 74 18.86 -64.09 -19.76
N THR A 75 17.64 -64.36 -20.23
CA THR A 75 16.31 -63.94 -19.71
C THR A 75 15.99 -62.50 -19.20
N SER A 76 14.97 -61.91 -19.87
CA SER A 76 13.75 -61.28 -19.30
C SER A 76 13.60 -59.74 -19.19
N ALA A 77 12.33 -59.32 -18.98
CA ALA A 77 11.81 -57.96 -18.72
C ALA A 77 11.92 -56.90 -19.85
N SER A 78 11.06 -57.00 -20.88
CA SER A 78 10.84 -55.88 -21.83
C SER A 78 9.77 -54.88 -21.34
N SER A 79 10.00 -53.58 -21.53
CA SER A 79 8.93 -52.67 -21.98
C SER A 79 9.52 -51.47 -22.72
N ASN A 80 8.97 -51.12 -23.88
CA ASN A 80 9.41 -49.97 -24.68
C ASN A 80 8.65 -48.70 -24.27
N THR A 81 9.37 -47.62 -23.99
CA THR A 81 8.76 -46.30 -23.72
C THR A 81 8.26 -45.67 -25.02
N LEU A 82 6.98 -45.88 -25.35
CA LEU A 82 6.35 -45.22 -26.50
C LEU A 82 5.97 -43.77 -26.18
N ILE A 83 6.24 -42.87 -27.12
CA ILE A 83 5.89 -41.45 -27.06
C ILE A 83 4.36 -41.30 -26.96
N PRO A 84 3.81 -40.63 -25.92
CA PRO A 84 2.38 -40.39 -25.81
C PRO A 84 1.93 -39.38 -26.87
N LYS A 85 0.94 -39.77 -27.69
CA LYS A 85 0.28 -38.87 -28.65
C LYS A 85 -0.81 -38.04 -27.98
N SER A 86 -1.11 -36.89 -28.59
CA SER A 86 -2.13 -35.92 -28.18
C SER A 86 -3.46 -36.53 -27.70
N HIS A 87 -3.98 -36.05 -26.57
CA HIS A 87 -5.29 -36.44 -26.05
C HIS A 87 -6.43 -36.09 -27.03
N PRO A 88 -7.46 -36.96 -27.16
CA PRO A 88 -8.67 -36.65 -27.93
C PRO A 88 -9.59 -35.69 -27.19
N VAL A 89 -10.39 -34.93 -27.95
CA VAL A 89 -11.37 -33.97 -27.40
C VAL A 89 -12.51 -34.71 -26.69
N ILE A 90 -12.52 -34.64 -25.35
CA ILE A 90 -13.56 -35.26 -24.52
C ILE A 90 -14.85 -34.42 -24.60
N LYS A 91 -15.77 -34.82 -25.49
CA LYS A 91 -17.19 -34.44 -25.43
C LYS A 91 -17.98 -35.59 -24.79
N ASN A 92 -19.05 -35.24 -24.08
CA ASN A 92 -19.93 -36.09 -23.27
C ASN A 92 -19.29 -36.58 -21.95
N ARG A 93 -19.75 -36.03 -20.82
CA ARG A 93 -19.30 -36.42 -19.46
C ARG A 93 -20.43 -36.46 -18.40
N PHE A 94 -21.67 -36.71 -18.85
CA PHE A 94 -22.80 -37.00 -17.98
C PHE A 94 -23.55 -38.22 -18.52
N ASN A 95 -23.69 -39.26 -17.70
CA ASN A 95 -24.57 -40.38 -17.99
C ASN A 95 -26.03 -39.88 -17.91
N ASP A 96 -26.96 -40.49 -18.64
CA ASP A 96 -28.36 -40.08 -18.63
C ASP A 96 -28.99 -40.25 -17.23
N GLN A 97 -28.50 -41.22 -16.44
CA GLN A 97 -28.86 -41.37 -15.02
C GLN A 97 -28.48 -40.15 -14.15
N ASP A 98 -27.43 -39.40 -14.50
CA ASP A 98 -27.03 -38.19 -13.77
C ASP A 98 -27.92 -37.01 -14.16
N LYS A 99 -28.27 -36.92 -15.44
CA LYS A 99 -29.23 -35.94 -15.97
C LYS A 99 -30.60 -36.11 -15.33
N GLU A 100 -31.04 -37.35 -15.10
CA GLU A 100 -32.32 -37.62 -14.42
C GLU A 100 -32.30 -37.36 -12.91
N LYS A 101 -31.14 -37.41 -12.25
CA LYS A 101 -31.01 -37.01 -10.83
C LYS A 101 -30.99 -35.49 -10.67
N CYS A 102 -30.39 -34.78 -11.61
CA CYS A 102 -30.23 -33.32 -11.57
C CYS A 102 -31.57 -32.54 -11.55
N PRO A 103 -31.81 -31.63 -10.59
CA PRO A 103 -33.01 -30.80 -10.55
C PRO A 103 -33.18 -29.88 -11.77
N PHE A 104 -32.08 -29.41 -12.37
CA PHE A 104 -32.09 -28.51 -13.51
C PHE A 104 -32.75 -29.15 -14.75
N PHE A 105 -32.30 -30.35 -15.14
CA PHE A 105 -32.89 -31.08 -16.27
C PHE A 105 -34.34 -31.53 -15.99
N LYS A 106 -34.72 -31.73 -14.72
CA LYS A 106 -36.11 -31.96 -14.30
C LYS A 106 -37.01 -30.71 -14.42
N MET A 107 -36.46 -29.50 -14.27
CA MET A 107 -37.16 -28.26 -14.61
C MET A 107 -37.28 -28.06 -16.12
N GLN A 108 -36.20 -28.32 -16.87
CA GLN A 108 -36.18 -28.15 -18.33
C GLN A 108 -37.22 -29.06 -19.01
N LYS A 109 -37.24 -30.37 -18.69
CA LYS A 109 -38.28 -31.31 -19.15
C LYS A 109 -39.72 -30.90 -18.75
N LYS A 110 -39.92 -30.05 -17.74
CA LYS A 110 -41.24 -29.49 -17.35
C LYS A 110 -41.63 -28.22 -18.11
N GLN A 111 -40.68 -27.56 -18.78
CA GLN A 111 -40.94 -26.43 -19.66
C GLN A 111 -41.16 -26.91 -21.10
N ASP A 112 -40.33 -27.84 -21.57
CA ASP A 112 -40.43 -28.43 -22.91
C ASP A 112 -41.75 -29.23 -23.10
N GLY A 113 -42.28 -29.82 -22.03
CA GLY A 113 -43.52 -30.62 -22.04
C GLY A 113 -44.82 -29.81 -21.89
N LYS A 114 -44.87 -28.54 -22.34
CA LYS A 114 -46.03 -27.66 -22.12
C LYS A 114 -46.49 -26.83 -23.33
N THR A 115 -46.05 -27.18 -24.53
CA THR A 115 -46.44 -26.52 -25.80
C THR A 115 -46.96 -27.53 -26.83
N GLU A 116 -48.02 -28.23 -26.47
CA GLU A 116 -48.97 -28.90 -27.38
C GLU A 116 -50.35 -28.90 -26.70
N ASP A 117 -51.43 -28.99 -27.49
CA ASP A 117 -52.84 -28.97 -27.06
C ASP A 117 -53.34 -27.78 -26.22
N THR A 118 -53.62 -26.66 -26.89
CA THR A 118 -55.03 -26.22 -27.05
C THR A 118 -55.20 -25.12 -28.10
N SER A 119 -56.11 -25.31 -29.04
CA SER A 119 -56.61 -24.27 -29.94
C SER A 119 -57.89 -23.64 -29.37
N ASN A 120 -57.90 -22.31 -29.25
CA ASN A 120 -59.11 -21.50 -29.40
C ASN A 120 -58.74 -20.04 -29.67
N GLN A 121 -59.63 -19.31 -30.34
CA GLN A 121 -59.42 -17.94 -30.78
C GLN A 121 -60.18 -16.93 -29.89
N ASN A 122 -59.77 -15.66 -30.01
CA ASN A 122 -60.39 -14.43 -29.51
C ASN A 122 -60.07 -14.03 -28.05
N ASP A 123 -60.25 -12.71 -27.83
CA ASP A 123 -60.31 -11.98 -26.56
C ASP A 123 -59.02 -11.84 -25.72
N GLN A 124 -57.98 -11.22 -26.30
CA GLN A 124 -56.93 -10.56 -25.48
C GLN A 124 -56.20 -9.40 -26.22
N GLU A 125 -56.82 -8.20 -26.26
CA GLU A 125 -56.25 -6.99 -26.88
C GLU A 125 -56.22 -5.76 -25.93
N GLN A 126 -56.31 -5.98 -24.60
CA GLN A 126 -56.33 -4.90 -23.58
C GLN A 126 -55.48 -5.18 -22.33
N ILE A 127 -54.44 -6.03 -22.43
CA ILE A 127 -53.58 -6.40 -21.29
C ILE A 127 -52.08 -6.10 -21.52
N GLU A 128 -51.64 -5.83 -22.76
CA GLU A 128 -50.21 -5.66 -23.06
C GLU A 128 -49.65 -4.24 -22.76
N GLU A 129 -50.46 -3.17 -22.86
CA GLU A 129 -49.97 -1.79 -22.67
C GLU A 129 -49.42 -1.52 -21.25
N LYS A 130 -49.92 -2.21 -20.22
CA LYS A 130 -49.44 -2.05 -18.84
C LYS A 130 -48.22 -2.89 -18.46
N LYS A 131 -47.59 -3.61 -19.40
CA LYS A 131 -46.39 -4.42 -19.14
C LYS A 131 -45.10 -3.91 -19.76
N ASN A 132 -45.17 -2.89 -20.62
CA ASN A 132 -44.03 -2.41 -21.41
C ASN A 132 -43.34 -1.15 -20.83
N GLN A 133 -43.72 -0.67 -19.65
CA GLN A 133 -43.10 0.50 -19.00
C GLN A 133 -42.11 0.17 -17.86
N GLU A 134 -42.10 -1.05 -17.30
CA GLU A 134 -41.19 -1.42 -16.19
C GLU A 134 -39.89 -2.14 -16.62
N ILE A 135 -39.60 -2.27 -17.92
CA ILE A 135 -38.43 -3.02 -18.43
C ILE A 135 -37.53 -2.16 -19.33
N LEU A 136 -37.28 -0.91 -18.91
CA LEU A 136 -36.49 0.08 -19.67
C LEU A 136 -35.44 0.83 -18.82
N SER A 137 -34.86 0.18 -17.81
CA SER A 137 -33.81 0.72 -16.93
C SER A 137 -32.56 -0.17 -16.80
N SER A 138 -32.20 -0.90 -17.86
CA SER A 138 -30.95 -1.69 -17.93
C SER A 138 -30.16 -1.42 -19.21
N SER A 139 -28.94 -0.88 -19.07
CA SER A 139 -28.11 -0.40 -20.19
C SER A 139 -27.72 -1.48 -21.21
N SER A 140 -27.54 -1.06 -22.47
CA SER A 140 -27.37 -1.95 -23.63
C SER A 140 -25.92 -2.02 -24.16
N ASP A 141 -24.96 -2.22 -23.27
CA ASP A 141 -23.51 -2.32 -23.54
C ASP A 141 -23.08 -3.61 -24.30
N ASP A 142 -23.77 -3.99 -25.39
CA ASP A 142 -23.39 -5.10 -26.28
C ASP A 142 -23.56 -4.63 -27.77
N GLU A 143 -22.70 -3.72 -28.27
CA GLU A 143 -22.76 -3.17 -29.65
C GLU A 143 -22.64 -4.20 -30.78
N ASN A 144 -22.09 -5.37 -30.48
CA ASN A 144 -22.00 -6.47 -31.45
C ASN A 144 -23.35 -7.20 -31.51
N GLY A 145 -24.11 -6.98 -32.59
CA GLY A 145 -25.49 -7.45 -32.84
C GLY A 145 -25.70 -8.97 -32.94
N ILE A 146 -25.16 -9.73 -32.00
CA ILE A 146 -25.32 -11.17 -31.86
C ILE A 146 -26.60 -11.44 -31.06
N PRO A 147 -27.56 -12.25 -31.56
CA PRO A 147 -28.83 -12.46 -30.87
C PRO A 147 -28.64 -13.09 -29.49
N LYS A 148 -29.18 -12.42 -28.46
CA LYS A 148 -29.04 -12.77 -27.04
C LYS A 148 -29.74 -14.10 -26.72
N ARG A 149 -29.03 -15.22 -26.86
CA ARG A 149 -29.46 -16.53 -26.34
C ARG A 149 -29.76 -16.42 -24.84
N PRO A 150 -30.78 -17.12 -24.31
CA PRO A 150 -31.15 -17.03 -22.90
C PRO A 150 -29.98 -17.46 -22.01
N LYS A 151 -29.47 -16.53 -21.18
CA LYS A 151 -28.27 -16.72 -20.35
C LYS A 151 -28.58 -17.52 -19.07
N GLY A 152 -29.22 -18.68 -19.22
CA GLY A 152 -29.52 -19.64 -18.13
C GLY A 152 -28.27 -20.39 -17.61
N GLY A 153 -27.15 -19.69 -17.45
CA GLY A 153 -25.93 -20.25 -16.87
C GLY A 153 -26.06 -20.39 -15.36
N CYS A 154 -25.49 -21.47 -14.81
CA CYS A 154 -25.38 -21.63 -13.36
C CYS A 154 -24.60 -20.43 -12.77
N PRO A 155 -25.11 -19.71 -11.75
CA PRO A 155 -24.46 -18.50 -11.23
C PRO A 155 -23.06 -18.75 -10.64
N PHE A 156 -22.76 -20.01 -10.31
CA PHE A 156 -21.49 -20.51 -9.78
C PHE A 156 -20.47 -20.93 -10.87
N LEU A 157 -20.87 -21.07 -12.14
CA LEU A 157 -19.90 -21.20 -13.24
C LEU A 157 -19.52 -19.79 -13.70
N PRO A 158 -18.26 -19.34 -13.54
CA PRO A 158 -17.88 -18.02 -14.01
C PRO A 158 -17.90 -17.97 -15.54
N SER A 159 -18.73 -17.08 -16.08
CA SER A 159 -18.44 -16.51 -17.40
C SER A 159 -17.09 -15.79 -17.36
N GLU A 160 -16.45 -15.54 -18.50
CA GLU A 160 -15.15 -14.87 -18.50
C GLU A 160 -15.20 -13.47 -17.88
N ARG A 161 -16.36 -12.80 -17.91
CA ARG A 161 -16.62 -11.52 -17.24
C ARG A 161 -16.55 -11.61 -15.69
N LYS A 162 -16.57 -12.83 -15.11
CA LYS A 162 -16.43 -13.11 -13.66
C LYS A 162 -15.02 -13.56 -13.22
N LYS A 163 -14.05 -13.79 -14.11
CA LYS A 163 -12.67 -14.15 -13.70
C LYS A 163 -12.10 -13.06 -12.78
N ASN A 164 -11.51 -13.45 -11.65
CA ASN A 164 -10.81 -12.53 -10.75
C ASN A 164 -9.58 -11.88 -11.44
N PRO A 165 -9.04 -10.77 -10.90
CA PRO A 165 -7.75 -10.22 -11.33
C PRO A 165 -6.69 -11.32 -11.39
N GLY A 166 -6.20 -11.60 -12.58
CA GLY A 166 -5.29 -12.72 -12.80
C GLY A 166 -3.99 -12.58 -12.04
N LEU A 167 -3.18 -13.63 -12.01
CA LEU A 167 -1.78 -13.56 -11.57
C LEU A 167 -0.86 -12.89 -12.61
N ALA A 168 -1.46 -12.10 -13.51
CA ALA A 168 -0.81 -11.43 -14.63
C ALA A 168 0.34 -10.52 -14.19
N HIS A 169 1.31 -10.39 -15.08
CA HIS A 169 2.54 -9.66 -14.82
C HIS A 169 2.28 -8.16 -14.71
N ALA A 170 2.68 -7.57 -13.59
CA ALA A 170 2.83 -6.13 -13.51
C ALA A 170 4.12 -5.71 -14.26
N SER A 171 4.16 -4.45 -14.70
CA SER A 171 5.43 -3.80 -15.07
C SER A 171 6.24 -3.52 -13.80
N GLU A 172 7.55 -3.73 -13.83
CA GLU A 172 8.43 -3.35 -12.72
C GLU A 172 8.48 -1.82 -12.55
N ARG A 173 8.17 -1.33 -11.34
CA ARG A 173 8.09 0.09 -10.98
C ARG A 173 8.69 0.34 -9.60
N PHE A 174 9.09 1.55 -9.28
CA PHE A 174 9.36 1.96 -7.90
C PHE A 174 8.05 2.19 -7.14
N SER A 175 8.04 1.93 -5.84
CA SER A 175 6.85 2.20 -5.02
C SER A 175 6.55 3.68 -4.93
N THR A 176 5.43 4.10 -5.52
CA THR A 176 4.80 5.38 -5.24
C THR A 176 4.05 5.32 -3.91
N PHE A 177 3.77 6.49 -3.34
CA PHE A 177 2.77 6.66 -2.30
C PHE A 177 1.38 6.77 -2.94
N TYR A 178 0.41 6.05 -2.39
CA TYR A 178 -0.96 6.10 -2.88
C TYR A 178 -1.67 7.40 -2.47
N LEU A 179 -1.81 8.33 -3.41
CA LEU A 179 -2.67 9.50 -3.25
C LEU A 179 -4.15 9.08 -3.19
N SER A 180 -4.66 8.95 -1.96
CA SER A 180 -6.09 8.77 -1.71
C SER A 180 -6.87 10.00 -2.19
N ARG A 181 -7.97 9.77 -2.92
CA ARG A 181 -9.02 10.79 -3.20
C ARG A 181 -9.68 11.39 -1.95
N TYR A 182 -9.36 10.87 -0.77
CA TYR A 182 -9.81 11.33 0.53
C TYR A 182 -8.66 11.80 1.45
N SER A 183 -7.44 12.02 0.91
CA SER A 183 -6.24 12.53 1.61
C SER A 183 -6.55 13.72 2.54
N CYS A 184 -7.27 14.70 2.01
CA CYS A 184 -7.67 15.95 2.68
C CYS A 184 -8.68 15.78 3.84
N TYR A 185 -9.26 14.59 4.00
CA TYR A 185 -10.13 14.21 5.12
C TYR A 185 -9.47 13.19 6.06
N LEU A 186 -8.63 12.31 5.52
CA LEU A 186 -8.04 11.19 6.23
C LEU A 186 -6.73 11.51 6.94
N GLU A 187 -5.95 12.48 6.46
CA GLU A 187 -4.63 12.82 7.03
C GLU A 187 -4.67 14.13 7.81
N ASP A 188 -3.98 14.17 8.95
CA ASP A 188 -3.93 15.38 9.80
C ASP A 188 -3.11 16.53 9.17
N ASP A 189 -2.20 16.22 8.23
CA ASP A 189 -1.22 17.15 7.65
C ASP A 189 -1.25 17.27 6.10
N SER A 190 -2.11 16.55 5.38
CA SER A 190 -2.22 16.66 3.90
C SER A 190 -2.55 18.08 3.41
N MET A 191 -3.25 18.89 4.23
CA MET A 191 -3.69 20.25 3.90
C MET A 191 -2.82 21.35 4.54
N ILE A 192 -1.50 21.28 4.36
CA ILE A 192 -0.55 22.33 4.81
C ILE A 192 -0.81 23.71 4.18
N SER A 193 -1.55 23.81 3.07
CA SER A 193 -1.99 25.08 2.48
C SER A 193 -3.35 25.54 3.05
N LEU A 194 -4.48 24.98 2.59
CA LEU A 194 -5.83 25.48 2.91
C LEU A 194 -6.20 25.36 4.39
N ARG A 195 -5.76 24.31 5.10
CA ARG A 195 -6.07 24.19 6.55
C ARG A 195 -5.19 25.09 7.43
N ARG A 196 -4.21 25.86 6.94
CA ARG A 196 -3.36 26.71 7.82
C ARG A 196 -4.14 27.77 8.62
N ASP A 197 -5.26 28.25 8.11
CA ASP A 197 -6.13 29.20 8.81
C ASP A 197 -7.21 28.47 9.63
N PHE A 198 -7.83 27.40 9.10
CA PHE A 198 -8.78 26.57 9.87
C PHE A 198 -8.13 25.83 11.06
N LYS A 199 -6.86 25.42 10.97
CA LYS A 199 -6.06 24.76 12.03
C LYS A 199 -5.62 25.74 13.14
N ARG A 200 -5.96 27.04 13.03
CA ARG A 200 -5.96 28.00 14.15
C ARG A 200 -7.31 28.04 14.89
N ILE A 201 -8.41 27.78 14.18
CA ILE A 201 -9.78 27.77 14.73
C ILE A 201 -10.04 26.45 15.46
N LEU A 202 -9.66 25.33 14.84
CA LEU A 202 -9.69 24.00 15.43
C LEU A 202 -8.46 23.80 16.34
N ASN A 203 -8.62 24.19 17.61
CA ASN A 203 -7.61 24.07 18.68
C ASN A 203 -6.82 22.75 18.61
N GLY A 204 -5.48 22.85 18.55
CA GLY A 204 -4.55 21.74 18.28
C GLY A 204 -4.41 20.66 19.37
N LYS A 205 -5.52 20.00 19.74
CA LYS A 205 -5.58 18.80 20.59
C LYS A 205 -5.86 17.51 19.80
N ALA A 206 -6.45 17.61 18.61
CA ALA A 206 -7.01 16.47 17.85
C ALA A 206 -5.99 15.34 17.56
N SER A 207 -4.76 15.68 17.17
CA SER A 207 -3.75 14.72 16.70
C SER A 207 -3.22 13.72 17.75
N LYS A 208 -3.69 13.78 19.00
CA LYS A 208 -3.19 12.92 20.09
C LYS A 208 -3.97 11.62 20.28
N ASN A 209 -5.18 11.54 19.74
CA ASN A 209 -6.11 10.42 19.98
C ASN A 209 -6.47 9.72 18.65
N ARG A 210 -5.50 9.56 17.73
CA ARG A 210 -5.68 8.97 16.39
C ARG A 210 -4.87 7.68 16.15
N LYS A 211 -4.30 7.06 17.18
CA LYS A 211 -3.32 5.96 17.01
C LYS A 211 -3.93 4.70 16.40
N ILE A 212 -5.13 4.33 16.82
CA ILE A 212 -5.85 3.17 16.28
C ILE A 212 -6.32 3.51 14.86
N PHE A 213 -6.92 4.69 14.68
CA PHE A 213 -7.38 5.13 13.37
C PHE A 213 -6.25 5.18 12.34
N ASP A 214 -5.11 5.79 12.68
CA ASP A 214 -3.97 5.93 11.79
C ASP A 214 -3.33 4.58 11.45
N SER A 215 -3.43 3.58 12.33
CA SER A 215 -2.97 2.21 12.06
C SER A 215 -3.80 1.44 11.02
N TYR A 216 -5.05 1.84 10.74
CA TYR A 216 -5.86 1.16 9.73
C TYR A 216 -5.33 1.39 8.30
N PRO A 217 -5.33 0.37 7.42
CA PRO A 217 -4.90 0.53 6.04
C PRO A 217 -5.84 1.47 5.26
N ILE A 218 -5.29 2.14 4.24
CA ILE A 218 -5.97 3.22 3.52
C ILE A 218 -7.30 2.76 2.86
N TYR A 219 -7.32 1.56 2.29
CA TYR A 219 -8.52 0.97 1.69
C TYR A 219 -9.63 0.66 2.72
N LEU A 220 -9.29 0.48 4.00
CA LEU A 220 -10.26 0.33 5.08
C LEU A 220 -10.75 1.70 5.56
N LYS A 221 -9.86 2.70 5.65
CA LYS A 221 -10.23 4.11 5.89
C LYS A 221 -11.22 4.65 4.85
N HIS A 222 -11.11 4.22 3.59
CA HIS A 222 -12.05 4.56 2.52
C HIS A 222 -13.50 4.12 2.78
N THR A 223 -13.74 3.10 3.61
CA THR A 223 -15.09 2.56 3.87
C THR A 223 -16.01 3.49 4.67
N LEU A 224 -15.44 4.51 5.33
CA LEU A 224 -16.18 5.65 5.89
C LEU A 224 -16.98 6.37 4.79
N PHE A 225 -16.36 6.61 3.64
CA PHE A 225 -16.99 7.30 2.50
C PHE A 225 -17.90 6.37 1.67
N HIS A 226 -18.29 5.22 2.22
CA HIS A 226 -19.31 4.32 1.70
C HIS A 226 -20.57 4.34 2.59
N GLU A 227 -20.88 5.50 3.20
CA GLU A 227 -22.11 5.79 3.96
C GLU A 227 -23.36 6.05 3.08
N GLU A 228 -23.31 5.70 1.79
CA GLU A 228 -24.50 5.64 0.93
C GLU A 228 -25.61 4.84 1.62
N GLU A 229 -26.85 5.34 1.62
CA GLU A 229 -27.97 4.70 2.34
C GLU A 229 -28.18 3.24 1.90
N PHE A 230 -27.93 2.96 0.62
CA PHE A 230 -27.86 1.60 0.08
C PHE A 230 -26.83 0.72 0.82
N MET A 231 -25.60 1.20 1.03
CA MET A 231 -24.56 0.45 1.75
C MET A 231 -24.90 0.27 3.23
N LYS A 232 -25.53 1.27 3.89
CA LYS A 232 -26.04 1.11 5.26
C LYS A 232 -27.11 0.01 5.35
N LYS A 233 -28.06 -0.02 4.40
CA LYS A 233 -29.06 -1.10 4.26
C LYS A 233 -28.41 -2.45 3.96
N VAL A 234 -27.35 -2.52 3.15
CA VAL A 234 -26.63 -3.77 2.84
C VAL A 234 -25.89 -4.31 4.06
N ARG A 235 -25.19 -3.47 4.82
CA ARG A 235 -24.50 -3.85 6.07
C ARG A 235 -25.46 -4.41 7.15
N GLN A 236 -26.75 -4.09 7.08
CA GLN A 236 -27.80 -4.59 7.99
C GLN A 236 -28.44 -5.92 7.56
N LYS A 237 -28.20 -6.40 6.34
CA LYS A 237 -28.78 -7.66 5.81
C LYS A 237 -28.03 -8.91 6.30
N GLU A 238 -28.61 -10.09 6.04
CA GLU A 238 -27.94 -11.38 6.26
C GLU A 238 -26.74 -11.59 5.32
N VAL A 239 -25.78 -12.44 5.70
CA VAL A 239 -24.51 -12.67 4.97
C VAL A 239 -24.75 -13.14 3.53
N VAL A 240 -25.79 -13.95 3.30
CA VAL A 240 -26.20 -14.44 1.97
C VAL A 240 -26.70 -13.31 1.07
N GLU A 241 -27.41 -12.31 1.61
CA GLU A 241 -27.81 -11.14 0.82
C GLU A 241 -26.64 -10.17 0.61
N ARG A 242 -25.77 -9.98 1.62
CA ARG A 242 -24.50 -9.25 1.47
C ARG A 242 -23.66 -9.84 0.34
N PHE A 243 -23.66 -11.17 0.18
CA PHE A 243 -22.91 -11.88 -0.87
C PHE A 243 -23.40 -11.54 -2.29
N LEU A 244 -24.71 -11.35 -2.50
CA LEU A 244 -25.24 -10.96 -3.81
C LEU A 244 -24.79 -9.56 -4.23
N VAL A 245 -24.70 -8.63 -3.27
CA VAL A 245 -24.19 -7.27 -3.51
C VAL A 245 -22.67 -7.28 -3.69
N PHE A 246 -21.96 -8.09 -2.89
CA PHE A 246 -20.54 -8.33 -3.03
C PHE A 246 -20.17 -8.84 -4.43
N ASP A 247 -20.85 -9.88 -4.95
CA ASP A 247 -20.52 -10.44 -6.27
C ASP A 247 -20.82 -9.44 -7.39
N LYS A 248 -21.85 -8.61 -7.24
CA LYS A 248 -22.16 -7.50 -8.16
C LYS A 248 -21.06 -6.43 -8.19
N TYR A 249 -20.49 -6.05 -7.04
CA TYR A 249 -19.35 -5.13 -7.00
C TYR A 249 -18.06 -5.79 -7.53
N ARG A 250 -17.79 -7.04 -7.14
CA ARG A 250 -16.64 -7.82 -7.61
C ARG A 250 -16.65 -8.00 -9.13
N GLU A 251 -17.76 -8.41 -9.73
CA GLU A 251 -17.84 -8.59 -11.19
C GLU A 251 -17.65 -7.25 -11.93
N ARG A 252 -18.22 -6.15 -11.42
CA ARG A 252 -17.97 -4.81 -11.98
C ARG A 252 -16.49 -4.41 -11.85
N GLY A 253 -15.86 -4.68 -10.72
CA GLY A 253 -14.41 -4.48 -10.50
C GLY A 253 -13.58 -5.28 -11.50
N ASN A 254 -13.87 -6.58 -11.67
CA ASN A 254 -13.18 -7.47 -12.60
C ASN A 254 -13.28 -6.97 -14.06
N ARG A 255 -14.45 -6.45 -14.46
CA ARG A 255 -14.64 -5.83 -15.79
C ARG A 255 -13.78 -4.58 -15.98
N LEU A 256 -13.66 -3.71 -14.98
CA LEU A 256 -12.84 -2.49 -15.08
C LEU A 256 -11.33 -2.79 -14.98
N PHE A 257 -10.94 -3.76 -14.15
CA PHE A 257 -9.57 -4.26 -14.07
C PHE A 257 -9.09 -4.80 -15.43
N ASN A 258 -9.94 -5.59 -16.11
CA ASN A 258 -9.65 -6.12 -17.44
C ASN A 258 -9.68 -5.02 -18.55
N LYS A 259 -10.30 -3.86 -18.29
CA LYS A 259 -10.18 -2.64 -19.11
C LYS A 259 -8.97 -1.76 -18.71
N GLN A 260 -8.08 -2.24 -17.83
CA GLN A 260 -6.94 -1.50 -17.26
C GLN A 260 -7.30 -0.23 -16.45
N LYS A 261 -8.58 -0.04 -16.12
CA LYS A 261 -9.10 1.05 -15.28
C LYS A 261 -8.90 0.71 -13.78
N TYR A 262 -7.65 0.58 -13.36
CA TYR A 262 -7.27 0.02 -12.05
C TYR A 262 -7.80 0.84 -10.87
N GLU A 263 -7.86 2.18 -10.96
CA GLU A 263 -8.47 3.01 -9.92
C GLU A 263 -9.98 2.78 -9.76
N GLU A 264 -10.73 2.68 -10.86
CA GLU A 264 -12.17 2.44 -10.80
C GLU A 264 -12.46 1.03 -10.28
N ALA A 265 -11.64 0.05 -10.67
CA ALA A 265 -11.69 -1.31 -10.13
C ALA A 265 -11.41 -1.34 -8.63
N LEU A 266 -10.36 -0.65 -8.16
CA LEU A 266 -10.02 -0.51 -6.73
C LEU A 266 -11.22 0.01 -5.92
N ARG A 267 -11.83 1.12 -6.35
CA ARG A 267 -13.01 1.71 -5.68
C ARG A 267 -14.19 0.73 -5.57
N LEU A 268 -14.36 -0.19 -6.53
CA LEU A 268 -15.39 -1.23 -6.49
C LEU A 268 -15.02 -2.40 -5.57
N TYR A 269 -13.74 -2.79 -5.48
CA TYR A 269 -13.29 -3.79 -4.52
C TYR A 269 -13.32 -3.27 -3.08
N GLU A 270 -13.05 -1.97 -2.85
CA GLU A 270 -13.25 -1.31 -1.57
C GLU A 270 -14.73 -1.29 -1.14
N ARG A 271 -15.66 -1.10 -2.10
CA ARG A 271 -17.12 -1.25 -1.84
C ARG A 271 -17.50 -2.70 -1.54
N ALA A 272 -16.91 -3.67 -2.24
CA ALA A 272 -17.13 -5.10 -1.98
C ALA A 272 -16.65 -5.50 -0.58
N LEU A 273 -15.44 -5.07 -0.17
CA LEU A 273 -14.94 -5.21 1.20
C LEU A 273 -15.91 -4.60 2.22
N SER A 274 -16.41 -3.40 1.91
CA SER A 274 -17.29 -2.62 2.77
C SER A 274 -18.69 -3.23 3.02
N CYS A 275 -19.05 -4.33 2.33
CA CYS A 275 -20.19 -5.17 2.69
C CYS A 275 -19.94 -5.99 3.97
N TYR A 276 -18.68 -6.29 4.31
CA TYR A 276 -18.30 -7.26 5.34
C TYR A 276 -17.35 -6.72 6.41
N ARG A 277 -16.52 -5.73 6.07
CA ARG A 277 -15.60 -5.07 6.98
C ARG A 277 -15.54 -3.58 6.65
N TRP A 278 -15.90 -2.73 7.60
CA TRP A 278 -15.93 -1.28 7.42
C TRP A 278 -15.60 -0.52 8.70
N LEU A 279 -15.19 0.73 8.54
CA LEU A 279 -15.17 1.69 9.63
C LEU A 279 -16.52 2.43 9.66
N GLU A 280 -17.09 2.58 10.85
CA GLU A 280 -18.34 3.29 11.11
C GLU A 280 -18.05 4.50 11.98
N LEU A 281 -18.61 5.66 11.61
CA LEU A 281 -18.60 6.83 12.48
C LEU A 281 -19.63 6.64 13.60
N VAL A 282 -19.18 6.71 14.85
CA VAL A 282 -20.05 6.70 16.03
C VAL A 282 -20.51 8.12 16.29
N ASP A 283 -21.81 8.33 16.11
CA ASP A 283 -22.46 9.62 16.33
C ASP A 283 -22.53 9.94 17.83
N SER A 284 -21.56 10.72 18.33
CA SER A 284 -21.55 11.32 19.67
C SER A 284 -22.93 11.85 20.08
N ASP A 285 -23.59 12.53 19.16
CA ASP A 285 -24.84 13.23 19.36
C ASP A 285 -26.05 12.28 19.47
N GLU A 286 -26.01 11.11 18.81
CA GLU A 286 -27.04 10.07 18.99
C GLU A 286 -26.78 9.30 20.29
N ASP A 287 -25.51 9.02 20.59
CA ASP A 287 -25.07 8.39 21.82
C ASP A 287 -25.40 9.26 23.05
N GLU A 288 -25.24 10.58 22.95
CA GLU A 288 -25.67 11.54 23.99
C GLU A 288 -27.19 11.65 24.09
N LYS A 289 -27.94 11.74 22.97
CA LYS A 289 -29.41 11.70 22.99
C LYS A 289 -29.95 10.40 23.57
N GLN A 290 -29.29 9.26 23.35
CA GLN A 290 -29.68 7.98 23.92
C GLN A 290 -29.36 7.94 25.42
N LYS A 291 -28.18 8.41 25.84
CA LYS A 291 -27.87 8.61 27.28
C LYS A 291 -28.82 9.61 27.95
N GLU A 292 -29.31 10.61 27.23
CA GLU A 292 -30.30 11.59 27.73
C GLU A 292 -31.70 10.96 27.85
N LYS A 293 -32.15 10.22 26.83
CA LYS A 293 -33.38 9.41 26.89
C LYS A 293 -33.34 8.41 28.04
N GLU A 294 -32.24 7.69 28.23
CA GLU A 294 -32.03 6.81 29.39
C GLU A 294 -32.06 7.57 30.72
N LYS A 295 -31.42 8.76 30.82
CA LYS A 295 -31.49 9.60 32.02
C LYS A 295 -32.92 10.08 32.28
N LYS A 296 -33.69 10.42 31.24
CA LYS A 296 -35.10 10.84 31.32
C LYS A 296 -36.00 9.67 31.73
N GLN A 297 -35.77 8.47 31.20
CA GLN A 297 -36.46 7.24 31.61
C GLN A 297 -36.13 6.88 33.07
N LYS A 298 -34.85 6.77 33.45
CA LYS A 298 -34.43 6.48 34.84
C LYS A 298 -34.93 7.52 35.85
N LYS A 299 -35.09 8.79 35.45
CA LYS A 299 -35.76 9.83 36.26
C LYS A 299 -37.27 9.61 36.42
N ASN A 300 -37.94 9.03 35.43
CA ASN A 300 -39.36 8.68 35.50
C ASN A 300 -39.58 7.39 36.31
N ASP A 301 -38.73 6.37 36.11
CA ASP A 301 -38.76 5.12 36.88
C ASP A 301 -38.60 5.40 38.39
N VAL A 302 -37.61 6.21 38.78
CA VAL A 302 -37.40 6.62 40.18
C VAL A 302 -38.55 7.49 40.72
N LYS A 303 -39.21 8.30 39.88
CA LYS A 303 -40.45 9.01 40.29
C LYS A 303 -41.61 8.05 40.51
N GLN A 304 -41.72 7.00 39.69
CA GLN A 304 -42.75 5.98 39.85
C GLN A 304 -42.49 5.15 41.12
N GLU A 305 -41.28 4.66 41.35
CA GLU A 305 -40.90 3.99 42.60
C GLU A 305 -41.17 4.86 43.84
N GLN A 306 -40.87 6.16 43.77
CA GLN A 306 -41.18 7.10 44.86
C GLN A 306 -42.69 7.28 45.06
N ASN A 307 -43.49 7.36 43.99
CA ASN A 307 -44.94 7.44 44.08
C ASN A 307 -45.56 6.15 44.63
N GLU A 308 -45.08 4.97 44.21
CA GLU A 308 -45.50 3.66 44.73
C GLU A 308 -45.08 3.48 46.19
N THR A 309 -43.86 3.89 46.56
CA THR A 309 -43.40 3.90 47.96
C THR A 309 -44.24 4.84 48.84
N ASN A 310 -44.63 6.00 48.30
CA ASN A 310 -45.50 6.96 49.01
C ASN A 310 -46.94 6.46 49.10
N ALA A 311 -47.45 5.76 48.09
CA ALA A 311 -48.76 5.10 48.12
C ALA A 311 -48.78 3.96 49.14
N SER A 312 -47.76 3.11 49.16
CA SER A 312 -47.57 2.06 50.18
C SER A 312 -47.55 2.67 51.58
N LYS A 313 -46.73 3.69 51.83
CA LYS A 313 -46.70 4.39 53.12
C LYS A 313 -48.05 5.02 53.50
N CYS A 314 -48.83 5.49 52.52
CA CYS A 314 -50.19 5.96 52.77
C CYS A 314 -51.16 4.83 53.13
N GLN A 315 -50.97 3.61 52.59
CA GLN A 315 -51.69 2.42 53.04
C GLN A 315 -51.23 1.96 54.43
N ASP A 316 -49.92 1.91 54.70
CA ASP A 316 -49.35 1.52 55.99
C ASP A 316 -49.87 2.44 57.11
N ILE A 317 -49.88 3.76 56.88
CA ILE A 317 -50.47 4.76 57.80
C ILE A 317 -52.00 4.61 57.94
N PHE A 318 -52.69 3.98 56.98
CA PHE A 318 -54.13 3.69 57.05
C PHE A 318 -54.42 2.40 57.84
N GLU A 319 -53.57 1.38 57.69
CA GLU A 319 -53.62 0.13 58.46
C GLU A 319 -53.19 0.38 59.92
N GLU A 320 -52.10 1.12 60.17
CA GLU A 320 -51.66 1.55 61.51
C GLU A 320 -52.76 2.36 62.23
N LYS A 321 -53.57 3.14 61.50
CA LYS A 321 -54.74 3.85 62.03
C LYS A 321 -55.96 2.96 62.28
N LYS A 322 -56.09 1.80 61.61
CA LYS A 322 -57.09 0.78 61.99
C LYS A 322 -56.65 0.06 63.26
N GLU A 323 -55.38 -0.35 63.33
CA GLU A 323 -54.87 -1.12 64.47
C GLU A 323 -54.85 -0.27 65.75
N ASN A 324 -54.50 1.01 65.69
CA ASN A 324 -54.57 1.91 66.86
C ASN A 324 -55.99 2.19 67.40
N ILE A 325 -57.05 1.68 66.76
CA ILE A 325 -58.43 1.71 67.30
C ILE A 325 -58.73 0.45 68.13
N VAL A 326 -57.87 -0.58 68.10
CA VAL A 326 -58.08 -1.85 68.82
C VAL A 326 -56.93 -2.12 69.81
N THR A 327 -57.28 -2.53 71.03
CA THR A 327 -56.35 -2.97 72.11
C THR A 327 -55.34 -1.93 72.65
N GLN A 328 -55.77 -1.19 73.69
CA GLN A 328 -54.84 -0.74 74.73
C GLN A 328 -54.41 -1.91 75.63
N ARG A 329 -53.16 -1.85 76.15
CA ARG A 329 -52.56 -2.74 77.19
C ARG A 329 -52.24 -4.15 76.64
N VAL A 330 -51.14 -4.83 77.01
CA VAL A 330 -50.33 -4.85 78.25
C VAL A 330 -48.81 -4.97 77.94
N ALA A 331 -47.93 -4.57 78.87
CA ALA A 331 -46.45 -4.66 78.81
C ALA A 331 -45.92 -5.71 79.85
N PRO A 332 -44.60 -6.07 80.01
CA PRO A 332 -43.38 -5.36 79.55
C PRO A 332 -42.11 -6.22 79.20
N LYS A 333 -40.98 -5.51 78.97
CA LYS A 333 -39.53 -5.88 79.09
C LYS A 333 -38.77 -6.49 77.88
N LYS A 334 -37.68 -5.78 77.50
CA LYS A 334 -36.26 -6.19 77.25
C LYS A 334 -35.96 -7.27 76.18
N GLU A 335 -34.90 -7.28 75.37
CA GLU A 335 -33.73 -6.39 74.98
C GLU A 335 -33.03 -7.11 73.78
N GLU A 336 -32.04 -6.64 73.00
CA GLU A 336 -31.16 -5.45 72.92
C GLU A 336 -30.93 -5.17 71.38
N VAL A 337 -30.88 -3.92 70.87
CA VAL A 337 -29.69 -3.06 70.60
C VAL A 337 -28.62 -3.63 69.63
N GLU A 338 -28.51 -2.99 68.44
CA GLU A 338 -27.37 -3.00 67.47
C GLU A 338 -26.99 -4.37 66.82
N THR A 339 -26.40 -4.48 65.61
CA THR A 339 -26.02 -3.55 64.50
C THR A 339 -26.34 -4.20 63.14
N ASP A 340 -26.65 -3.44 62.08
CA ASP A 340 -26.06 -3.71 60.74
C ASP A 340 -26.27 -2.57 59.70
N LEU A 341 -25.22 -1.79 59.40
CA LEU A 341 -25.21 -0.85 58.25
C LEU A 341 -23.79 -0.60 57.69
N ASN A 342 -22.95 -1.63 57.62
CA ASN A 342 -21.59 -1.50 57.03
C ASN A 342 -21.24 -2.53 55.94
N GLN A 343 -21.93 -3.69 55.86
CA GLN A 343 -21.53 -4.79 54.97
C GLN A 343 -21.58 -4.48 53.45
N HIS A 344 -22.23 -3.39 53.03
CA HIS A 344 -22.40 -3.06 51.61
C HIS A 344 -21.24 -2.31 50.95
N LYS A 345 -20.22 -1.85 51.69
CA LYS A 345 -19.03 -1.19 51.12
C LYS A 345 -17.83 -2.11 50.90
N GLU A 346 -17.69 -3.19 51.68
CA GLU A 346 -16.51 -4.06 51.58
C GLU A 346 -16.57 -5.00 50.36
N LYS A 347 -17.75 -5.54 50.04
CA LYS A 347 -17.96 -6.46 48.89
C LYS A 347 -17.58 -5.82 47.54
N SER A 348 -17.71 -4.50 47.40
CA SER A 348 -17.29 -3.76 46.19
C SER A 348 -15.76 -3.72 46.04
N ASN A 349 -15.05 -3.44 47.14
CA ASN A 349 -13.58 -3.38 47.16
C ASN A 349 -12.93 -4.76 46.98
N GLU A 350 -13.56 -5.84 47.46
CA GLU A 350 -13.04 -7.19 47.26
C GLU A 350 -13.13 -7.64 45.79
N VAL A 351 -14.23 -7.30 45.09
CA VAL A 351 -14.38 -7.57 43.65
C VAL A 351 -13.28 -6.85 42.86
N GLN A 352 -13.06 -5.55 43.11
CA GLN A 352 -11.98 -4.81 42.43
C GLN A 352 -10.59 -5.41 42.70
N LYS A 353 -10.31 -5.87 43.92
CA LYS A 353 -9.06 -6.60 44.26
C LYS A 353 -8.94 -7.94 43.53
N LYS A 354 -10.03 -8.67 43.30
CA LYS A 354 -10.02 -9.90 42.48
C LYS A 354 -9.73 -9.59 41.00
N THR A 355 -10.36 -8.56 40.42
CA THR A 355 -10.09 -8.15 39.03
C THR A 355 -8.63 -7.72 38.82
N LEU A 356 -8.05 -6.96 39.77
CA LEU A 356 -6.64 -6.57 39.72
C LEU A 356 -5.66 -7.75 39.83
N ARG A 357 -5.98 -8.77 40.64
CA ARG A 357 -5.17 -10.00 40.72
C ARG A 357 -5.23 -10.82 39.43
N LEU A 358 -6.41 -10.97 38.83
CA LEU A 358 -6.57 -11.66 37.53
C LEU A 358 -5.81 -10.94 36.41
N LYS A 359 -5.89 -9.60 36.33
CA LYS A 359 -5.13 -8.82 35.33
C LYS A 359 -3.61 -8.86 35.51
N LYS A 360 -3.09 -9.11 36.72
CA LYS A 360 -1.64 -9.31 36.93
C LYS A 360 -1.20 -10.70 36.46
N LYS A 361 -1.99 -11.74 36.78
CA LYS A 361 -1.67 -13.12 36.40
C LYS A 361 -1.68 -13.31 34.88
N PHE A 362 -2.67 -12.76 34.18
CA PHE A 362 -2.74 -12.72 32.71
C PHE A 362 -1.60 -11.96 32.01
N LYS A 363 -0.73 -11.26 32.77
CA LYS A 363 0.49 -10.69 32.20
C LYS A 363 1.70 -11.58 32.48
N GLU A 364 1.82 -12.09 33.70
CA GLU A 364 2.87 -13.04 34.09
C GLU A 364 2.80 -14.33 33.28
N ASP A 365 1.59 -14.83 32.98
CA ASP A 365 1.37 -16.03 32.15
C ASP A 365 1.75 -15.81 30.66
N ASN A 366 1.79 -14.56 30.16
CA ASN A 366 2.20 -14.22 28.78
C ASN A 366 3.71 -14.02 28.64
N ASP A 367 4.32 -13.27 29.57
CA ASP A 367 5.76 -12.95 29.58
C ASP A 367 6.64 -14.23 29.69
N ASP A 368 6.06 -15.35 30.18
CA ASP A 368 6.65 -16.69 30.33
C ASP A 368 6.50 -17.60 29.08
N GLU A 369 5.68 -17.22 28.10
CA GLU A 369 5.47 -17.97 26.85
C GLU A 369 6.42 -17.45 25.75
N GLU A 370 6.56 -16.12 25.63
CA GLU A 370 7.50 -15.45 24.71
C GLU A 370 8.98 -15.83 25.00
N GLN A 371 9.33 -16.05 26.27
CA GLN A 371 10.67 -16.54 26.67
C GLN A 371 10.93 -18.03 26.39
N LYS A 372 9.90 -18.84 26.12
CA LYS A 372 10.07 -20.25 25.72
C LYS A 372 10.29 -20.38 24.22
N GLU A 373 9.63 -19.55 23.41
CA GLU A 373 9.74 -19.61 21.95
C GLU A 373 11.12 -19.16 21.44
N GLN A 374 11.79 -18.25 22.16
CA GLN A 374 13.17 -17.82 21.86
C GLN A 374 14.26 -18.83 22.25
N LYS A 375 13.96 -19.88 23.03
CA LYS A 375 14.98 -20.80 23.59
C LYS A 375 15.07 -22.18 22.89
N ASN A 376 14.26 -22.40 21.86
CA ASN A 376 14.22 -23.65 21.08
C ASN A 376 14.69 -23.45 19.63
N LYS A 377 15.62 -22.51 19.38
CA LYS A 377 16.13 -22.15 18.03
C LYS A 377 17.65 -21.91 17.96
N SER A 378 18.42 -22.31 18.98
CA SER A 378 19.86 -21.96 19.12
C SER A 378 20.85 -23.08 18.79
N ASP A 379 20.36 -24.27 18.43
CA ASP A 379 21.18 -25.46 18.17
C ASP A 379 20.60 -26.19 16.92
N ASP A 380 21.45 -26.89 16.17
CA ASP A 380 21.12 -27.71 14.98
C ASP A 380 20.60 -26.99 13.70
N SER A 381 21.30 -25.96 13.16
CA SER A 381 21.03 -25.48 11.77
C SER A 381 22.19 -24.88 10.95
N GLU A 382 23.45 -24.92 11.40
CA GLU A 382 24.61 -24.40 10.64
C GLU A 382 25.45 -25.52 9.99
N ASP A 383 24.95 -26.18 8.93
CA ASP A 383 25.81 -27.01 8.03
C ASP A 383 25.16 -27.46 6.69
N GLU A 384 24.05 -26.85 6.24
CA GLU A 384 23.24 -27.42 5.14
C GLU A 384 23.49 -26.77 3.75
N CYS A 385 23.87 -25.48 3.68
CA CYS A 385 23.85 -24.72 2.42
C CYS A 385 24.96 -25.09 1.42
N GLU A 386 26.11 -25.62 1.86
CA GLU A 386 27.16 -26.12 0.94
C GLU A 386 26.86 -27.53 0.42
N ARG A 387 25.84 -28.23 0.95
CA ARG A 387 25.58 -29.61 0.59
C ARG A 387 24.92 -29.78 -0.77
N ASP A 388 24.14 -28.82 -1.28
CA ASP A 388 23.32 -29.04 -2.48
C ASP A 388 24.15 -29.26 -3.76
N ASP A 389 25.18 -28.43 -4.01
CA ASP A 389 26.06 -28.61 -5.18
C ASP A 389 26.94 -29.87 -5.04
N GLU A 390 27.43 -30.16 -3.83
CA GLU A 390 28.11 -31.43 -3.54
C GLU A 390 27.16 -32.63 -3.69
N GLN A 391 25.87 -32.50 -3.35
CA GLN A 391 24.87 -33.56 -3.47
C GLN A 391 24.52 -33.82 -4.92
N GLN A 392 24.34 -32.81 -5.78
CA GLN A 392 24.18 -33.05 -7.22
C GLN A 392 25.41 -33.77 -7.79
N ILE A 393 26.62 -33.37 -7.43
CA ILE A 393 27.85 -34.04 -7.87
C ILE A 393 27.96 -35.47 -7.30
N LYS A 394 27.41 -35.75 -6.12
CA LYS A 394 27.34 -37.11 -5.54
C LYS A 394 26.23 -37.96 -6.17
N GLU A 395 25.07 -37.40 -6.49
CA GLU A 395 24.00 -38.08 -7.24
C GLU A 395 24.45 -38.43 -8.67
N TYR A 396 25.19 -37.55 -9.36
CA TYR A 396 25.80 -37.87 -10.65
C TYR A 396 26.89 -38.94 -10.56
N LYS A 397 27.51 -39.17 -9.40
CA LYS A 397 28.47 -40.26 -9.14
C LYS A 397 27.81 -41.56 -8.68
N ASN A 398 26.63 -41.49 -8.06
CA ASN A 398 25.91 -42.64 -7.51
C ASN A 398 24.91 -43.27 -8.51
N ASN A 399 24.60 -42.58 -9.62
CA ASN A 399 23.80 -43.14 -10.71
C ASN A 399 24.66 -43.99 -11.67
N ASP A 400 24.81 -45.27 -11.35
CA ASP A 400 25.44 -46.27 -12.21
C ASP A 400 24.81 -46.29 -13.62
N GLY A 401 25.52 -45.73 -14.60
CA GLY A 401 25.08 -45.68 -15.99
C GLY A 401 25.62 -44.48 -16.79
N MET A 402 26.01 -43.38 -16.15
CA MET A 402 26.60 -42.25 -16.88
C MET A 402 28.11 -42.43 -17.06
N SER A 403 28.52 -42.90 -18.25
CA SER A 403 29.94 -43.04 -18.61
C SER A 403 30.72 -41.75 -18.37
N GLN A 404 31.94 -41.87 -17.82
CA GLN A 404 32.87 -40.77 -17.56
C GLN A 404 33.07 -39.85 -18.79
N ASN A 405 33.00 -40.41 -20.00
CA ASN A 405 33.09 -39.65 -21.24
C ASN A 405 31.97 -38.61 -21.37
N LYS A 406 30.74 -38.94 -20.95
CA LYS A 406 29.58 -38.05 -21.02
C LYS A 406 29.63 -36.95 -19.95
N ILE A 407 30.24 -37.23 -18.80
CA ILE A 407 30.54 -36.22 -17.78
C ILE A 407 31.59 -35.24 -18.33
N ASN A 408 32.66 -35.75 -18.96
CA ASN A 408 33.67 -34.91 -19.62
C ASN A 408 33.09 -34.09 -20.79
N GLU A 409 32.16 -34.65 -21.56
CA GLU A 409 31.46 -33.98 -22.67
C GLU A 409 30.56 -32.83 -22.17
N LEU A 410 29.84 -33.02 -21.06
CA LEU A 410 29.08 -31.96 -20.39
C LEU A 410 29.98 -30.84 -19.84
N ILE A 411 31.13 -31.19 -19.26
CA ILE A 411 32.13 -30.21 -18.78
C ILE A 411 32.70 -29.40 -19.96
N LEU A 412 33.03 -30.06 -21.08
CA LEU A 412 33.51 -29.41 -22.29
C LEU A 412 32.45 -28.48 -22.92
N SER A 413 31.18 -28.90 -22.95
CA SER A 413 30.07 -28.04 -23.40
C SER A 413 29.99 -26.77 -22.54
N ARG A 414 29.93 -26.92 -21.21
CA ARG A 414 29.79 -25.77 -20.29
C ARG A 414 31.02 -24.83 -20.35
N GLN A 415 32.21 -25.35 -20.62
CA GLN A 415 33.41 -24.54 -20.89
C GLN A 415 33.32 -23.76 -22.22
N GLN A 416 32.72 -24.34 -23.26
CA GLN A 416 32.47 -23.64 -24.52
C GLN A 416 31.41 -22.53 -24.37
N ASP A 417 30.33 -22.80 -23.63
CA ASP A 417 29.28 -21.81 -23.35
C ASP A 417 29.84 -20.58 -22.61
N ILE A 418 30.70 -20.78 -21.60
CA ILE A 418 31.38 -19.70 -20.86
C ILE A 418 32.28 -18.87 -21.80
N LEU A 419 33.09 -19.52 -22.64
CA LEU A 419 33.97 -18.83 -23.60
C LEU A 419 33.17 -18.04 -24.65
N GLU A 420 32.00 -18.54 -25.06
CA GLU A 420 31.14 -17.85 -26.02
C GLU A 420 30.43 -16.64 -25.38
N GLN A 421 29.99 -16.74 -24.12
CA GLN A 421 29.50 -15.59 -23.34
C GLN A 421 30.58 -14.53 -23.16
N GLU A 422 31.82 -14.91 -22.85
CA GLU A 422 32.92 -13.96 -22.66
C GLU A 422 33.27 -13.23 -23.97
N ARG A 423 33.28 -13.93 -25.11
CA ARG A 423 33.39 -13.30 -26.45
C ARG A 423 32.29 -12.29 -26.70
N GLN A 424 31.04 -12.59 -26.33
CA GLN A 424 29.92 -11.66 -26.48
C GLN A 424 30.09 -10.42 -25.58
N ARG A 425 30.55 -10.58 -24.32
CA ARG A 425 30.89 -9.49 -23.41
C ARG A 425 32.00 -8.60 -23.99
N GLN A 426 33.09 -9.18 -24.48
CA GLN A 426 34.17 -8.44 -25.13
C GLN A 426 33.70 -7.73 -26.41
N MET A 427 32.82 -8.35 -27.21
CA MET A 427 32.24 -7.69 -28.39
C MET A 427 31.39 -6.47 -28.00
N MET A 428 30.57 -6.55 -26.94
CA MET A 428 29.81 -5.39 -26.47
C MET A 428 30.72 -4.27 -25.95
N LEU A 429 31.74 -4.58 -25.16
CA LEU A 429 32.74 -3.61 -24.70
C LEU A 429 33.48 -2.93 -25.87
N SER A 430 33.80 -3.68 -26.94
CA SER A 430 34.41 -3.12 -28.15
C SER A 430 33.50 -2.13 -28.90
N LYS A 431 32.18 -2.37 -28.89
CA LYS A 431 31.17 -1.48 -29.49
C LYS A 431 30.99 -0.21 -28.65
N LEU A 432 30.97 -0.34 -27.32
CA LEU A 432 30.92 0.79 -26.38
C LEU A 432 32.14 1.71 -26.53
N ARG A 433 33.36 1.16 -26.64
CA ARG A 433 34.57 1.97 -26.90
C ARG A 433 34.48 2.75 -28.21
N LYS A 434 34.13 2.08 -29.31
CA LYS A 434 33.94 2.75 -30.62
C LYS A 434 32.84 3.80 -30.62
N SER A 435 31.78 3.62 -29.82
CA SER A 435 30.73 4.63 -29.65
C SER A 435 31.21 5.85 -28.87
N LYS A 436 32.07 5.68 -27.86
CA LYS A 436 32.70 6.81 -27.14
C LYS A 436 33.72 7.53 -28.02
N GLU A 437 34.51 6.80 -28.81
CA GLU A 437 35.46 7.36 -29.79
C GLU A 437 34.75 8.19 -30.87
N ALA A 438 33.63 7.68 -31.42
CA ALA A 438 32.84 8.38 -32.45
C ALA A 438 32.20 9.69 -31.95
N ASN A 439 31.84 9.75 -30.66
CA ASN A 439 31.22 10.93 -30.04
C ASN A 439 32.26 11.91 -29.45
N GLY A 440 33.55 11.56 -29.42
CA GLY A 440 34.60 12.36 -28.78
C GLY A 440 35.25 13.44 -29.65
N VAL A 441 34.86 13.59 -30.91
CA VAL A 441 35.53 14.47 -31.89
C VAL A 441 34.56 15.55 -32.38
N ASN A 442 34.32 16.56 -31.53
CA ASN A 442 33.84 17.90 -31.89
C ASN A 442 33.81 18.80 -30.65
N ASN A 443 34.94 19.42 -30.30
CA ASN A 443 35.04 20.70 -29.57
C ASN A 443 36.51 21.10 -29.36
N SER A 444 37.09 21.77 -30.35
CA SER A 444 38.25 22.65 -30.19
C SER A 444 38.07 23.87 -31.11
N ASP A 445 38.79 24.94 -30.80
CA ASP A 445 39.03 26.10 -31.66
C ASP A 445 37.82 27.02 -31.96
N SER A 446 37.61 28.02 -31.10
CA SER A 446 37.83 29.41 -31.51
C SER A 446 37.81 30.41 -30.34
N ASP A 447 38.99 30.94 -30.00
CA ASP A 447 39.09 32.33 -29.56
C ASP A 447 38.83 33.24 -30.78
N ASP A 448 37.93 34.21 -30.68
CA ASP A 448 38.25 35.58 -31.09
C ASP A 448 37.35 36.62 -30.40
N SER A 449 37.83 37.85 -30.39
CA SER A 449 37.28 39.00 -29.68
C SER A 449 36.46 39.92 -30.58
N ARG A 450 35.42 40.55 -30.02
CA ARG A 450 34.91 41.84 -30.51
C ARG A 450 34.14 42.62 -29.44
N LYS A 451 34.12 43.95 -29.64
CA LYS A 451 33.38 44.95 -28.85
C LYS A 451 32.23 45.50 -29.72
N LEU A 452 31.46 46.43 -29.13
CA LEU A 452 30.32 47.17 -29.69
C LEU A 452 29.00 46.37 -29.63
N SER A 453 27.86 46.97 -29.31
CA SER A 453 27.58 48.26 -28.63
C SER A 453 26.13 48.27 -28.16
N ASP A 454 25.77 49.12 -27.20
CA ASP A 454 24.37 49.43 -26.90
C ASP A 454 23.69 50.12 -28.10
N ASP A 455 22.46 49.72 -28.43
CA ASP A 455 21.31 50.58 -28.78
C ASP A 455 20.07 49.71 -29.14
N ASP A 456 18.89 50.33 -29.21
CA ASP A 456 17.59 49.81 -29.71
C ASP A 456 17.00 48.52 -29.07
N VAL A 457 16.30 48.72 -27.94
CA VAL A 457 15.31 47.75 -27.41
C VAL A 457 13.89 48.29 -27.61
N GLU A 458 13.22 47.92 -28.70
CA GLU A 458 11.76 48.08 -28.81
C GLU A 458 11.10 47.07 -29.78
N HIS A 459 9.84 46.74 -29.51
CA HIS A 459 8.86 46.06 -30.39
C HIS A 459 9.23 44.75 -31.12
N ALA A 460 9.11 43.62 -30.40
CA ALA A 460 8.80 42.30 -30.99
C ALA A 460 8.05 41.35 -30.02
N GLN A 461 6.97 41.81 -29.37
CA GLN A 461 6.08 40.89 -28.63
C GLN A 461 5.17 40.12 -29.61
N MET A 462 5.00 38.83 -29.35
CA MET A 462 4.31 37.89 -30.23
C MET A 462 2.81 38.15 -30.30
N SER A 463 2.31 38.51 -31.49
CA SER A 463 0.97 38.11 -31.92
C SER A 463 1.05 36.69 -32.50
N ASN A 464 0.55 35.70 -31.77
CA ASN A 464 0.13 34.39 -32.26
C ASN A 464 -0.65 33.69 -31.14
N GLN A 465 -1.88 34.15 -30.93
CA GLN A 465 -2.95 33.28 -30.45
C GLN A 465 -3.71 32.86 -31.70
N GLU A 466 -3.54 31.59 -32.10
CA GLU A 466 -4.49 30.92 -32.98
C GLU A 466 -5.45 30.14 -32.07
N ASP A 467 -6.74 30.21 -32.37
CA ASP A 467 -7.78 29.61 -31.54
C ASP A 467 -7.89 28.10 -31.78
N ASP A 468 -7.10 27.32 -31.03
CA ASP A 468 -7.33 25.88 -30.86
C ASP A 468 -8.63 25.67 -30.04
N GLN A 469 -9.78 25.85 -30.71
CA GLN A 469 -11.05 25.32 -30.25
C GLN A 469 -11.04 23.81 -30.52
N ASP A 470 -10.61 23.03 -29.52
CA ASP A 470 -10.81 21.59 -29.52
C ASP A 470 -12.31 21.28 -29.70
N ASP A 471 -12.67 20.57 -30.77
CA ASP A 471 -14.01 20.03 -30.98
C ASP A 471 -14.31 19.00 -29.87
N GLU A 472 -14.93 19.46 -28.77
CA GLU A 472 -15.64 18.55 -27.84
C GLU A 472 -16.55 17.66 -28.68
N THR A 473 -16.34 16.35 -28.62
CA THR A 473 -17.14 15.41 -29.40
C THR A 473 -18.62 15.58 -29.04
N ASP A 474 -19.43 15.69 -30.08
CA ASP A 474 -20.88 15.93 -29.97
C ASP A 474 -21.62 14.74 -29.30
N GLU A 475 -20.90 13.71 -28.84
CA GLU A 475 -21.38 12.61 -28.00
C GLU A 475 -21.13 12.86 -26.50
N ASP A 476 -19.95 13.32 -26.07
CA ASP A 476 -19.63 13.57 -24.65
C ASP A 476 -20.54 14.66 -24.05
N LYS A 477 -20.86 15.67 -24.86
CA LYS A 477 -21.81 16.73 -24.51
C LYS A 477 -23.25 16.19 -24.34
N LYS A 478 -23.66 15.25 -25.19
CA LYS A 478 -24.96 14.55 -25.08
C LYS A 478 -24.99 13.55 -23.93
N GLU A 479 -23.85 12.95 -23.56
CA GLU A 479 -23.74 12.09 -22.38
C GLU A 479 -23.93 12.91 -21.09
N LEU A 480 -23.29 14.09 -21.00
CA LEU A 480 -23.52 15.06 -19.91
C LEU A 480 -24.97 15.54 -19.84
N GLU A 481 -25.57 15.92 -20.96
CA GLU A 481 -26.96 16.38 -21.05
C GLU A 481 -27.95 15.26 -20.64
N ARG A 482 -27.72 14.01 -21.06
CA ARG A 482 -28.48 12.83 -20.56
C ARG A 482 -28.35 12.64 -19.05
N ILE A 483 -27.15 12.81 -18.50
CA ILE A 483 -26.89 12.65 -17.05
C ILE A 483 -27.58 13.76 -16.24
N GLN A 484 -27.65 14.99 -16.76
CA GLN A 484 -28.39 16.08 -16.11
C GLN A 484 -29.91 15.85 -16.18
N ASN A 485 -30.45 15.54 -17.36
CA ASN A 485 -31.88 15.26 -17.52
C ASN A 485 -32.33 14.09 -16.64
N ALA A 486 -31.55 12.99 -16.58
CA ALA A 486 -31.83 11.86 -15.71
C ALA A 486 -31.70 12.16 -14.19
N GLN A 487 -31.16 13.32 -13.80
CA GLN A 487 -31.16 13.83 -12.42
C GLN A 487 -32.34 14.78 -12.16
N GLU A 488 -32.80 15.55 -13.15
CA GLU A 488 -34.02 16.35 -13.05
C GLU A 488 -35.28 15.47 -13.03
N ASP A 489 -35.35 14.43 -13.89
CA ASP A 489 -36.43 13.44 -13.88
C ASP A 489 -36.58 12.79 -12.49
N GLN A 490 -35.47 12.40 -11.85
CA GLN A 490 -35.45 11.85 -10.49
C GLN A 490 -35.85 12.87 -9.41
N ALA A 491 -35.67 14.18 -9.67
CA ALA A 491 -36.07 15.24 -8.75
C ALA A 491 -37.57 15.60 -8.86
N ASP A 492 -38.21 15.34 -10.01
CA ASP A 492 -39.65 15.54 -10.21
C ASP A 492 -40.47 14.30 -9.85
N ASP A 493 -39.97 13.07 -10.08
CA ASP A 493 -40.56 11.85 -9.51
C ASP A 493 -40.55 11.86 -7.96
N ALA A 494 -39.54 12.49 -7.35
CA ALA A 494 -39.51 12.72 -5.91
C ALA A 494 -40.58 13.72 -5.41
N LYS A 495 -41.18 14.52 -6.30
CA LYS A 495 -42.31 15.43 -5.98
C LYS A 495 -43.66 14.76 -6.25
N SER A 496 -43.78 13.98 -7.32
CA SER A 496 -45.04 13.34 -7.73
C SER A 496 -45.55 12.31 -6.71
N LEU A 497 -44.65 11.60 -6.03
CA LEU A 497 -44.96 10.60 -5.00
C LEU A 497 -45.40 11.16 -3.63
N SER A 498 -45.65 12.47 -3.51
CA SER A 498 -45.99 13.13 -2.23
C SER A 498 -47.49 13.28 -1.94
N VAL A 499 -48.38 12.81 -2.83
CA VAL A 499 -49.84 13.01 -2.71
C VAL A 499 -50.63 11.69 -2.83
N GLU A 500 -50.66 10.88 -1.76
CA GLU A 500 -51.90 10.22 -1.31
C GLU A 500 -51.77 9.60 0.10
N GLY A 501 -52.69 10.01 1.00
CA GLY A 501 -53.12 9.33 2.22
C GLY A 501 -52.14 8.50 3.06
N PHE A 502 -51.48 9.12 4.04
CA PHE A 502 -51.13 8.44 5.29
C PHE A 502 -51.68 9.23 6.49
N ASP A 503 -52.53 8.57 7.28
CA ASP A 503 -53.19 9.11 8.47
C ASP A 503 -52.48 8.58 9.71
N ASP A 504 -51.72 9.44 10.41
CA ASP A 504 -51.00 9.08 11.64
C ASP A 504 -51.09 10.21 12.68
N GLY A 505 -52.18 10.20 13.45
CA GLY A 505 -52.48 11.21 14.45
C GLY A 505 -51.72 11.00 15.76
N SER A 506 -50.50 11.55 15.89
CA SER A 506 -49.87 11.73 17.20
C SER A 506 -48.90 12.92 17.32
N ASP A 507 -49.45 14.14 17.39
CA ASP A 507 -48.70 15.33 17.85
C ASP A 507 -48.08 15.10 19.24
N ARG A 508 -46.75 15.01 19.30
CA ARG A 508 -45.98 15.07 20.56
C ARG A 508 -44.75 15.96 20.42
N ASN A 509 -44.80 17.06 21.17
CA ASN A 509 -43.81 18.13 21.23
C ASN A 509 -42.35 17.66 21.17
N PHE A 510 -41.59 18.18 20.19
CA PHE A 510 -40.15 18.36 20.34
C PHE A 510 -39.90 19.53 21.31
N SER A 511 -39.30 19.26 22.47
CA SER A 511 -38.77 20.29 23.37
C SER A 511 -37.25 20.13 23.49
N SER A 512 -36.51 21.16 23.06
CA SER A 512 -35.05 21.26 23.18
C SER A 512 -34.69 22.01 24.46
N GLU A 513 -35.08 21.42 25.59
CA GLU A 513 -35.12 22.07 26.91
C GLU A 513 -33.76 22.68 27.35
N GLU A 514 -32.61 22.16 26.91
CA GLU A 514 -31.30 22.65 27.37
C GLU A 514 -30.86 23.98 26.73
N GLU A 515 -31.27 24.28 25.48
CA GLU A 515 -31.12 25.63 24.91
C GLU A 515 -32.24 26.56 25.43
N GLU A 516 -33.43 26.02 25.65
CA GLU A 516 -34.56 26.76 26.21
C GLU A 516 -34.27 27.24 27.65
N ILE A 517 -33.60 26.45 28.49
CA ILE A 517 -33.12 26.86 29.83
C ILE A 517 -32.15 28.06 29.78
N ASN A 518 -31.37 28.20 28.70
CA ASN A 518 -30.48 29.36 28.53
C ASN A 518 -31.26 30.59 28.05
N PHE A 519 -32.21 30.40 27.13
CA PHE A 519 -33.14 31.46 26.69
C PHE A 519 -34.08 31.92 27.80
N GLU A 520 -34.54 31.01 28.67
CA GLU A 520 -35.37 31.33 29.84
C GLU A 520 -34.57 32.09 30.90
N LYS A 521 -33.30 31.75 31.17
CA LYS A 521 -32.45 32.59 32.03
C LYS A 521 -32.27 34.01 31.47
N ILE A 522 -32.20 34.17 30.15
CA ILE A 522 -32.16 35.47 29.48
C ILE A 522 -33.53 36.19 29.52
N LYS A 523 -34.66 35.47 29.56
CA LYS A 523 -36.00 36.04 29.81
C LYS A 523 -36.23 36.40 31.27
N GLU A 524 -35.76 35.59 32.22
CA GLU A 524 -35.91 35.84 33.66
C GLU A 524 -35.03 37.00 34.15
N GLN A 525 -33.83 37.17 33.58
CA GLN A 525 -33.04 38.40 33.74
C GLN A 525 -33.63 39.63 33.02
N LYS A 526 -34.82 39.51 32.43
CA LYS A 526 -35.62 40.61 31.87
C LYS A 526 -37.03 40.71 32.50
N LYS A 527 -37.26 40.09 33.66
CA LYS A 527 -38.44 40.33 34.49
C LYS A 527 -38.31 41.65 35.30
N ASP A 528 -38.22 42.77 34.58
CA ASP A 528 -38.59 44.12 35.02
C ASP A 528 -38.67 45.06 33.78
N PRO A 529 -39.70 44.92 32.92
CA PRO A 529 -39.84 45.71 31.68
C PRO A 529 -40.66 47.00 31.90
N ASP A 530 -40.24 47.87 32.83
CA ASP A 530 -40.94 49.14 33.09
C ASP A 530 -40.79 50.14 31.92
N GLU A 531 -41.94 50.44 31.30
CA GLU A 531 -42.29 51.63 30.52
C GLU A 531 -41.33 52.17 29.42
N THR A 532 -40.41 51.35 28.90
CA THR A 532 -39.48 51.77 27.82
C THR A 532 -39.58 50.99 26.50
N VAL A 533 -40.67 50.24 26.28
CA VAL A 533 -41.00 49.59 24.99
C VAL A 533 -42.37 50.05 24.46
N ILE A 534 -42.53 51.36 24.32
CA ILE A 534 -43.64 52.00 23.61
C ILE A 534 -43.02 52.82 22.46
N PHE A 535 -43.62 52.75 21.26
CA PHE A 535 -43.11 53.33 20.01
C PHE A 535 -41.82 52.70 19.42
N MET A 536 -41.74 51.36 19.38
CA MET A 536 -41.12 50.73 18.19
C MET A 536 -42.13 50.80 17.03
N ASP A 537 -41.70 51.30 15.88
CA ASP A 537 -42.55 51.40 14.68
C ASP A 537 -42.99 49.99 14.24
N GLU A 538 -44.18 49.87 13.67
CA GLU A 538 -44.69 48.59 13.16
C GLU A 538 -43.79 48.07 12.02
N LYS A 539 -43.16 48.98 11.28
CA LYS A 539 -42.10 48.70 10.31
C LYS A 539 -40.84 48.07 10.94
N GLU A 540 -40.47 48.46 12.15
CA GLU A 540 -39.33 47.85 12.86
C GLU A 540 -39.69 46.46 13.39
N LYS A 541 -40.93 46.26 13.86
CA LYS A 541 -41.43 44.93 14.25
C LYS A 541 -41.44 43.98 13.05
N GLN A 542 -41.93 44.42 11.89
CA GLN A 542 -41.87 43.65 10.65
C GLN A 542 -40.43 43.35 10.23
N LYS A 543 -39.49 44.31 10.38
CA LYS A 543 -38.07 44.07 10.13
C LYS A 543 -37.49 43.01 11.06
N LEU A 544 -37.75 43.08 12.36
CA LEU A 544 -37.25 42.09 13.34
C LEU A 544 -37.80 40.68 13.06
N VAL A 545 -39.08 40.55 12.70
CA VAL A 545 -39.69 39.26 12.34
C VAL A 545 -39.08 38.71 11.03
N ALA A 546 -38.80 39.57 10.04
CA ALA A 546 -38.09 39.17 8.81
C ALA A 546 -36.64 38.75 9.09
N GLU A 547 -35.93 39.46 9.97
CA GLU A 547 -34.56 39.17 10.40
C GLU A 547 -34.50 37.84 11.19
N GLU A 548 -35.49 37.57 12.06
CA GLU A 548 -35.62 36.28 12.76
C GLU A 548 -35.96 35.13 11.80
N MET A 549 -36.86 35.33 10.83
CA MET A 549 -37.16 34.31 9.81
C MET A 549 -35.94 34.01 8.93
N PHE A 550 -35.16 35.03 8.55
CA PHE A 550 -33.92 34.86 7.79
C PHE A 550 -32.87 34.10 8.60
N LEU A 551 -32.68 34.43 9.89
CA LEU A 551 -31.79 33.67 10.78
C LEU A 551 -32.23 32.20 10.93
N ARG A 552 -33.54 31.96 11.13
CA ARG A 552 -34.11 30.60 11.20
C ARG A 552 -33.98 29.82 9.89
N GLN A 553 -33.99 30.50 8.73
CA GLN A 553 -33.73 29.87 7.43
C GLN A 553 -32.25 29.52 7.29
N ASN A 554 -31.35 30.48 7.54
CA ASN A 554 -29.90 30.25 7.51
C ASN A 554 -29.51 29.11 8.47
N GLU A 555 -30.10 29.04 9.67
CA GLU A 555 -29.89 27.92 10.59
C GLU A 555 -30.32 26.57 10.02
N LYS A 556 -31.44 26.49 9.29
CA LYS A 556 -31.88 25.25 8.63
C LYS A 556 -30.90 24.86 7.53
N GLU A 557 -30.53 25.80 6.68
CA GLU A 557 -29.56 25.58 5.60
C GLU A 557 -28.19 25.17 6.17
N ASP A 558 -27.73 25.77 7.27
CA ASP A 558 -26.49 25.41 7.96
C ASP A 558 -26.59 24.03 8.63
N LYS A 559 -27.75 23.67 9.21
CA LYS A 559 -28.03 22.34 9.81
C LYS A 559 -28.12 21.25 8.72
N GLU A 560 -28.74 21.53 7.58
CA GLU A 560 -28.80 20.63 6.42
C GLU A 560 -27.44 20.48 5.73
N PHE A 561 -26.70 21.57 5.56
CA PHE A 561 -25.32 21.55 5.07
C PHE A 561 -24.42 20.71 5.99
N ARG A 562 -24.44 20.97 7.31
CA ARG A 562 -23.68 20.18 8.30
C ARG A 562 -24.09 18.71 8.31
N LYS A 563 -25.36 18.39 8.08
CA LYS A 563 -25.85 17.00 7.95
C LYS A 563 -25.35 16.34 6.66
N LYS A 564 -25.44 17.04 5.52
CA LYS A 564 -25.02 16.57 4.19
C LYS A 564 -23.51 16.38 4.06
N TYR A 565 -22.72 17.26 4.69
CA TYR A 565 -21.25 17.26 4.62
C TYR A 565 -20.59 16.79 5.93
N ARG A 566 -21.34 16.20 6.87
CA ARG A 566 -20.86 15.82 8.22
C ARG A 566 -19.57 15.02 8.19
N LEU A 567 -19.51 14.01 7.32
CA LEU A 567 -18.36 13.12 7.17
C LEU A 567 -17.09 13.89 6.76
N TYR A 568 -17.24 14.86 5.86
CA TYR A 568 -16.15 15.70 5.36
C TYR A 568 -15.70 16.80 6.34
N LEU A 569 -16.55 17.14 7.32
CA LEU A 569 -16.27 18.10 8.40
C LEU A 569 -15.77 17.44 9.69
N THR A 570 -15.89 16.11 9.81
CA THR A 570 -15.49 15.34 10.98
C THR A 570 -13.98 15.13 11.04
N ASN A 571 -13.38 15.30 12.22
CA ASN A 571 -12.01 14.84 12.47
C ASN A 571 -12.06 13.42 13.05
N PHE A 572 -11.70 12.43 12.22
CA PHE A 572 -11.66 11.02 12.59
C PHE A 572 -10.60 10.74 13.66
N ASN A 573 -10.96 9.94 14.66
CA ASN A 573 -10.13 9.62 15.82
C ASN A 573 -10.55 8.28 16.47
N ASP A 574 -9.79 7.83 17.47
CA ASP A 574 -9.94 6.54 18.14
C ASP A 574 -11.22 6.43 19.00
N GLU A 575 -11.92 7.54 19.26
CA GLU A 575 -13.15 7.61 20.06
C GLU A 575 -14.41 7.65 19.20
N ASN A 576 -14.34 8.21 17.98
CA ASN A 576 -15.49 8.35 17.08
C ASN A 576 -15.48 7.40 15.87
N VAL A 577 -14.43 6.62 15.63
CA VAL A 577 -14.41 5.60 14.56
C VAL A 577 -14.31 4.20 15.15
N VAL A 578 -15.30 3.35 14.85
CA VAL A 578 -15.33 1.94 15.25
C VAL A 578 -15.17 1.04 14.02
N LEU A 579 -14.25 0.08 14.09
CA LEU A 579 -14.19 -1.03 13.14
C LEU A 579 -15.36 -1.97 13.37
N ARG A 580 -16.16 -2.19 12.32
CA ARG A 580 -17.11 -3.29 12.21
C ARG A 580 -16.49 -4.37 11.36
N ASP A 581 -16.23 -5.53 11.95
CA ASP A 581 -15.75 -6.71 11.24
C ASP A 581 -16.59 -7.92 11.64
N GLY A 582 -17.89 -7.84 11.34
CA GLY A 582 -18.86 -8.94 11.41
C GLY A 582 -18.98 -9.65 12.76
N ASP A 583 -18.84 -8.92 13.87
CA ASP A 583 -18.94 -9.44 15.25
C ASP A 583 -20.35 -9.95 15.60
N GLU A 584 -21.36 -9.59 14.81
CA GLU A 584 -22.75 -10.05 14.96
C GLU A 584 -23.00 -11.50 14.52
N LEU A 585 -22.02 -12.15 13.85
CA LEU A 585 -22.21 -13.46 13.23
C LEU A 585 -21.88 -14.62 14.19
N THR A 586 -22.82 -15.55 14.33
CA THR A 586 -22.69 -16.72 15.23
C THR A 586 -22.65 -18.07 14.51
N ASP A 587 -23.05 -18.15 13.24
CA ASP A 587 -22.96 -19.38 12.44
C ASP A 587 -21.57 -19.49 11.80
N SER A 588 -20.89 -20.63 12.00
CA SER A 588 -19.58 -20.92 11.43
C SER A 588 -19.53 -20.82 9.90
N ASN A 589 -20.62 -21.18 9.20
CA ASN A 589 -20.69 -21.14 7.74
C ASN A 589 -20.70 -19.69 7.23
N ASP A 590 -21.40 -18.80 7.93
CA ASP A 590 -21.47 -17.37 7.61
C ASP A 590 -20.15 -16.66 7.94
N ILE A 591 -19.48 -17.07 9.02
CA ILE A 591 -18.14 -16.62 9.39
C ILE A 591 -17.12 -17.03 8.31
N ASP A 592 -17.10 -18.31 7.90
CA ASP A 592 -16.21 -18.81 6.84
C ASP A 592 -16.49 -18.13 5.48
N LEU A 593 -17.76 -17.95 5.12
CA LEU A 593 -18.19 -17.25 3.91
C LEU A 593 -17.70 -15.79 3.93
N ARG A 594 -17.91 -15.08 5.05
CA ARG A 594 -17.42 -13.70 5.25
C ARG A 594 -15.91 -13.63 5.12
N PHE A 595 -15.14 -14.49 5.81
CA PHE A 595 -13.68 -14.48 5.72
C PHE A 595 -13.20 -14.73 4.29
N SER A 596 -13.82 -15.67 3.57
CA SER A 596 -13.53 -15.91 2.15
C SER A 596 -13.77 -14.67 1.29
N MET A 597 -14.85 -13.92 1.52
CA MET A 597 -15.13 -12.68 0.77
C MET A 597 -14.18 -11.53 1.13
N ILE A 598 -13.79 -11.38 2.39
CA ILE A 598 -12.79 -10.38 2.83
C ILE A 598 -11.41 -10.71 2.21
N VAL A 599 -10.97 -11.97 2.27
CA VAL A 599 -9.70 -12.42 1.65
C VAL A 599 -9.70 -12.16 0.14
N ASN A 600 -10.78 -12.50 -0.57
CA ASN A 600 -10.90 -12.18 -2.00
C ASN A 600 -10.87 -10.67 -2.28
N SER A 601 -11.43 -9.85 -1.39
CA SER A 601 -11.37 -8.38 -1.49
C SER A 601 -9.95 -7.88 -1.35
N CYS A 602 -9.26 -8.23 -0.26
CA CYS A 602 -7.89 -7.80 0.03
C CYS A 602 -6.90 -8.25 -1.07
N LEU A 603 -7.07 -9.45 -1.63
CA LEU A 603 -6.30 -9.89 -2.80
C LEU A 603 -6.58 -9.02 -4.04
N SER A 604 -7.83 -8.67 -4.33
CA SER A 604 -8.18 -7.84 -5.50
C SER A 604 -7.74 -6.38 -5.34
N ILE A 605 -7.88 -5.84 -4.13
CA ILE A 605 -7.39 -4.51 -3.71
C ILE A 605 -5.87 -4.43 -3.85
N GLY A 606 -5.14 -5.40 -3.28
CA GLY A 606 -3.68 -5.43 -3.33
C GLY A 606 -3.14 -5.55 -4.76
N VAL A 607 -3.81 -6.32 -5.63
CA VAL A 607 -3.45 -6.38 -7.05
C VAL A 607 -3.70 -5.05 -7.76
N CYS A 608 -4.77 -4.31 -7.44
CA CYS A 608 -4.98 -2.97 -7.99
C CYS A 608 -3.89 -1.98 -7.54
N PHE A 609 -3.52 -1.98 -6.26
CA PHE A 609 -2.39 -1.18 -5.77
C PHE A 609 -1.07 -1.55 -6.46
N MET A 610 -0.80 -2.84 -6.66
CA MET A 610 0.38 -3.33 -7.37
C MET A 610 0.43 -2.87 -8.83
N MET A 611 -0.70 -2.93 -9.57
CA MET A 611 -0.77 -2.42 -10.95
C MET A 611 -0.65 -0.90 -11.04
N LEU A 612 -1.04 -0.17 -9.99
CA LEU A 612 -0.85 1.28 -9.86
C LEU A 612 0.58 1.67 -9.43
N GLY A 613 1.40 0.73 -8.95
CA GLY A 613 2.77 0.98 -8.45
C GLY A 613 2.86 1.26 -6.94
N ASN A 614 1.76 1.12 -6.19
CA ASN A 614 1.69 1.39 -4.75
C ASN A 614 1.99 0.11 -3.96
N PHE A 615 3.23 -0.38 -4.02
CA PHE A 615 3.61 -1.70 -3.48
C PHE A 615 3.49 -1.81 -1.97
N LYS A 616 3.62 -0.70 -1.22
CA LYS A 616 3.43 -0.68 0.24
C LYS A 616 1.98 -1.02 0.62
N GLU A 617 1.02 -0.37 -0.02
CA GLU A 617 -0.41 -0.59 0.20
C GLU A 617 -0.86 -1.96 -0.32
N ALA A 618 -0.26 -2.43 -1.43
CA ALA A 618 -0.43 -3.78 -1.94
C ALA A 618 0.04 -4.85 -0.94
N MET A 619 1.27 -4.71 -0.43
CA MET A 619 1.87 -5.60 0.56
C MET A 619 1.02 -5.65 1.84
N GLN A 620 0.52 -4.51 2.32
CA GLN A 620 -0.36 -4.47 3.48
C GLN A 620 -1.65 -5.27 3.23
N ALA A 621 -2.33 -5.04 2.10
CA ALA A 621 -3.54 -5.79 1.74
C ALA A 621 -3.29 -7.30 1.60
N PHE A 622 -2.13 -7.71 1.10
CA PHE A 622 -1.75 -9.13 1.04
C PHE A 622 -1.42 -9.73 2.42
N LYS A 623 -0.76 -8.97 3.31
CA LYS A 623 -0.52 -9.37 4.72
C LYS A 623 -1.84 -9.50 5.48
N ASP A 624 -2.80 -8.59 5.28
CA ASP A 624 -4.14 -8.70 5.86
C ASP A 624 -4.92 -9.92 5.31
N ALA A 625 -4.75 -10.26 4.02
CA ALA A 625 -5.29 -11.50 3.46
C ALA A 625 -4.63 -12.76 4.05
N ARG A 626 -3.31 -12.76 4.28
CA ARG A 626 -2.57 -13.87 4.92
C ARG A 626 -2.92 -14.04 6.40
N ALA A 627 -3.17 -12.94 7.12
CA ALA A 627 -3.60 -12.97 8.51
C ALA A 627 -4.94 -13.69 8.71
N LEU A 628 -5.88 -13.49 7.77
CA LEU A 628 -7.18 -14.17 7.72
C LEU A 628 -7.07 -15.61 7.18
N HIS A 629 -6.20 -15.86 6.19
CA HIS A 629 -6.01 -17.18 5.58
C HIS A 629 -4.58 -17.71 5.77
N LYS A 630 -4.25 -18.06 7.03
CA LYS A 630 -2.89 -18.50 7.47
C LYS A 630 -2.34 -19.76 6.81
N LYS A 631 -3.14 -20.52 6.05
CA LYS A 631 -2.70 -21.67 5.24
C LYS A 631 -2.83 -21.45 3.73
N GLY A 632 -3.18 -20.24 3.30
CA GLY A 632 -3.29 -19.90 1.88
C GLY A 632 -1.95 -19.63 1.22
N SER A 633 -1.63 -20.40 0.19
CA SER A 633 -0.56 -20.15 -0.78
C SER A 633 -0.78 -18.86 -1.57
N ILE A 634 -2.04 -18.52 -1.88
CA ILE A 634 -2.38 -17.39 -2.76
C ILE A 634 -2.00 -16.02 -2.14
N PRO A 635 -2.25 -15.72 -0.86
CA PRO A 635 -1.69 -14.53 -0.21
C PRO A 635 -0.15 -14.46 -0.28
N LEU A 636 0.54 -15.58 -0.03
CA LEU A 636 2.01 -15.63 -0.08
C LEU A 636 2.55 -15.34 -1.49
N ILE A 637 2.04 -16.03 -2.52
CA ILE A 637 2.53 -15.81 -3.89
C ILE A 637 2.23 -14.39 -4.39
N ARG A 638 1.21 -13.71 -3.84
CA ARG A 638 0.98 -12.27 -4.08
C ARG A 638 1.97 -11.37 -3.33
N MET A 639 2.36 -11.70 -2.11
CA MET A 639 3.45 -11.01 -1.39
C MET A 639 4.78 -11.16 -2.15
N VAL A 640 5.08 -12.35 -2.68
CA VAL A 640 6.24 -12.63 -3.54
C VAL A 640 6.19 -11.79 -4.83
N GLN A 641 5.06 -11.78 -5.55
CA GLN A 641 4.86 -10.90 -6.71
C GLN A 641 5.10 -9.43 -6.34
N CYS A 642 4.60 -8.98 -5.19
CA CYS A 642 4.74 -7.60 -4.73
C CYS A 642 6.21 -7.19 -4.48
N ARG A 643 7.08 -8.12 -4.08
CA ARG A 643 8.54 -7.90 -3.98
C ARG A 643 9.21 -7.89 -5.35
N ILE A 644 8.92 -8.89 -6.20
CA ILE A 644 9.53 -9.04 -7.53
C ILE A 644 9.24 -7.82 -8.44
N TYR A 645 8.00 -7.32 -8.43
CA TYR A 645 7.59 -6.20 -9.29
C TYR A 645 7.98 -4.81 -8.73
N ASN A 646 8.43 -4.73 -7.47
CA ASN A 646 8.93 -3.50 -6.88
C ASN A 646 10.43 -3.32 -7.19
N LYS A 647 10.78 -2.36 -8.06
CA LYS A 647 12.18 -1.99 -8.34
C LYS A 647 12.95 -1.55 -7.08
N ALA A 648 12.27 -1.10 -6.02
CA ALA A 648 12.90 -0.68 -4.77
C ALA A 648 13.18 -1.81 -3.77
N SER A 649 12.81 -3.06 -4.05
CA SER A 649 13.01 -4.15 -3.09
C SER A 649 14.49 -4.57 -3.02
N THR A 650 15.01 -4.62 -1.80
CA THR A 650 16.42 -4.94 -1.53
C THR A 650 16.69 -6.44 -1.63
N TYR A 651 17.96 -6.84 -1.69
CA TYR A 651 18.36 -8.25 -1.67
C TYR A 651 17.74 -9.01 -0.49
N GLN A 652 17.74 -8.42 0.72
CA GLN A 652 17.12 -9.04 1.91
C GLN A 652 15.59 -9.21 1.76
N GLU A 653 14.89 -8.26 1.14
CA GLU A 653 13.45 -8.39 0.86
C GLU A 653 13.13 -9.43 -0.22
N LEU A 654 14.08 -9.73 -1.10
CA LEU A 654 13.98 -10.79 -2.11
C LEU A 654 14.32 -12.17 -1.52
N LEU A 655 15.20 -12.24 -0.51
CA LEU A 655 15.39 -13.44 0.31
C LEU A 655 14.14 -13.75 1.16
N GLU A 656 13.54 -12.74 1.80
CA GLU A 656 12.22 -12.86 2.47
C GLU A 656 11.15 -13.40 1.50
N ALA A 657 11.16 -12.93 0.24
CA ALA A 657 10.28 -13.47 -0.80
C ALA A 657 10.60 -14.91 -1.21
N LYS A 658 11.86 -15.37 -1.13
CA LYS A 658 12.24 -16.77 -1.39
C LYS A 658 11.70 -17.70 -0.31
N GLU A 659 11.71 -17.27 0.95
CA GLU A 659 11.08 -17.99 2.06
C GLU A 659 9.56 -18.09 1.87
N TRP A 660 8.88 -16.97 1.58
CA TRP A 660 7.44 -16.98 1.29
C TRP A 660 7.07 -17.80 0.06
N PHE A 661 7.94 -17.86 -0.96
CA PHE A 661 7.72 -18.69 -2.14
C PHE A 661 7.74 -20.18 -1.75
N ASN A 662 8.73 -20.61 -0.97
CA ASN A 662 8.82 -21.98 -0.46
C ASN A 662 7.64 -22.33 0.46
N GLU A 663 7.27 -21.44 1.39
CA GLU A 663 6.09 -21.61 2.25
C GLU A 663 4.79 -21.71 1.42
N SER A 664 4.70 -20.98 0.30
CA SER A 664 3.55 -21.05 -0.63
C SER A 664 3.47 -22.40 -1.36
N LEU A 665 4.61 -23.02 -1.69
CA LEU A 665 4.66 -24.35 -2.30
C LEU A 665 4.20 -25.44 -1.32
N GLU A 666 4.54 -25.34 -0.03
CA GLU A 666 4.02 -26.27 0.99
C GLU A 666 2.51 -26.07 1.22
N CYS A 667 2.05 -24.81 1.37
CA CYS A 667 0.61 -24.50 1.47
C CYS A 667 -0.18 -25.05 0.26
N LYS A 668 0.36 -24.94 -0.96
CA LYS A 668 -0.24 -25.43 -2.20
C LYS A 668 -0.48 -26.94 -2.21
N LYS A 669 0.35 -27.74 -1.52
CA LYS A 669 0.19 -29.20 -1.41
C LYS A 669 -1.03 -29.57 -0.53
N GLU A 670 -1.22 -28.86 0.58
CA GLU A 670 -2.38 -29.07 1.47
C GLU A 670 -3.70 -28.57 0.86
N GLU A 671 -3.64 -27.51 0.04
CA GLU A 671 -4.83 -26.85 -0.49
C GLU A 671 -5.64 -27.74 -1.45
N LYS A 672 -6.83 -28.14 -1.00
CA LYS A 672 -7.80 -28.92 -1.79
C LYS A 672 -8.19 -28.26 -3.12
N VAL A 673 -8.03 -26.94 -3.27
CA VAL A 673 -8.40 -26.24 -4.51
C VAL A 673 -7.53 -26.66 -5.69
N PHE A 674 -6.22 -26.83 -5.51
CA PHE A 674 -5.31 -27.32 -6.57
C PHE A 674 -5.62 -28.78 -6.93
N ASN A 675 -5.98 -29.59 -5.94
CA ASN A 675 -6.38 -30.99 -6.11
C ASN A 675 -7.80 -31.17 -6.72
N SER A 676 -8.64 -30.12 -6.73
CA SER A 676 -10.06 -30.21 -7.16
C SER A 676 -10.30 -30.21 -8.68
N GLY A 677 -9.23 -30.18 -9.48
CA GLY A 677 -9.29 -30.15 -10.94
C GLY A 677 -9.47 -28.76 -11.55
N PRO A 678 -9.36 -28.62 -12.89
CA PRO A 678 -9.11 -27.33 -13.53
C PRO A 678 -10.24 -26.30 -13.40
N ALA A 679 -11.48 -26.71 -13.07
CA ALA A 679 -12.62 -25.82 -13.02
C ALA A 679 -12.53 -24.75 -11.93
N SER A 680 -11.95 -25.06 -10.76
CA SER A 680 -11.71 -24.09 -9.68
C SER A 680 -10.56 -23.13 -10.04
N LEU A 681 -9.53 -23.65 -10.70
CA LEU A 681 -8.38 -22.89 -11.21
C LEU A 681 -8.78 -21.87 -12.28
N VAL A 682 -9.81 -22.14 -13.09
CA VAL A 682 -10.41 -21.16 -14.02
C VAL A 682 -10.94 -19.94 -13.26
N VAL A 683 -11.63 -20.13 -12.12
CA VAL A 683 -12.24 -19.03 -11.34
C VAL A 683 -11.17 -18.05 -10.84
N MET A 684 -10.05 -18.61 -10.36
CA MET A 684 -8.90 -17.87 -9.85
C MET A 684 -7.93 -17.42 -10.96
N ASN A 685 -8.23 -17.77 -12.23
CA ASN A 685 -7.43 -17.46 -13.41
C ASN A 685 -5.98 -18.03 -13.34
N ILE A 686 -5.84 -19.26 -12.83
CA ILE A 686 -4.56 -19.99 -12.63
C ILE A 686 -4.56 -21.33 -13.39
N LEU A 687 -5.06 -21.32 -14.64
CA LEU A 687 -5.29 -22.55 -15.43
C LEU A 687 -4.05 -23.45 -15.60
N ASN A 688 -2.84 -22.86 -15.60
CA ASN A 688 -1.57 -23.59 -15.57
C ASN A 688 -0.73 -23.11 -14.36
N HIS A 689 -1.08 -23.61 -13.18
CA HIS A 689 -0.41 -23.26 -11.92
C HIS A 689 0.98 -23.87 -11.73
N GLU A 690 1.42 -24.75 -12.62
CA GLU A 690 2.80 -25.27 -12.60
C GLU A 690 3.71 -24.30 -13.33
N ALA A 691 3.42 -24.00 -14.60
CA ALA A 691 4.18 -23.01 -15.35
C ALA A 691 4.16 -21.62 -14.66
N PHE A 692 3.04 -21.21 -14.06
CA PHE A 692 2.98 -19.94 -13.34
C PHE A 692 3.88 -19.90 -12.09
N TYR A 693 3.89 -20.96 -11.26
CA TYR A 693 4.76 -20.98 -10.08
C TYR A 693 6.23 -21.06 -10.49
N GLU A 694 6.56 -21.83 -11.53
CA GLU A 694 7.90 -21.95 -12.07
C GLU A 694 8.38 -20.63 -12.72
N GLU A 695 7.52 -19.88 -13.40
CA GLU A 695 7.85 -18.55 -13.92
C GLU A 695 8.15 -17.56 -12.78
N ILE A 696 7.34 -17.56 -11.72
CA ILE A 696 7.61 -16.72 -10.53
C ILE A 696 8.92 -17.13 -9.86
N ARG A 697 9.23 -18.43 -9.80
CA ARG A 697 10.52 -18.93 -9.30
C ARG A 697 11.69 -18.38 -10.11
N GLN A 698 11.69 -18.60 -11.43
CA GLN A 698 12.77 -18.17 -12.32
C GLN A 698 12.96 -16.66 -12.29
N ARG A 699 11.85 -15.89 -12.23
CA ARG A 699 11.92 -14.43 -12.10
C ARG A 699 12.43 -13.99 -10.74
N LEU A 700 12.07 -14.67 -9.65
CA LEU A 700 12.58 -14.39 -8.31
C LEU A 700 14.09 -14.66 -8.21
N GLU A 701 14.54 -15.84 -8.66
CA GLU A 701 15.94 -16.24 -8.67
C GLU A 701 16.78 -15.30 -9.54
N SER A 702 16.28 -14.92 -10.73
CA SER A 702 16.91 -13.89 -11.58
C SER A 702 16.98 -12.52 -10.90
N LYS A 703 15.94 -12.09 -10.18
CA LYS A 703 15.90 -10.81 -9.46
C LYS A 703 16.83 -10.79 -8.25
N ILE A 704 16.92 -11.90 -7.51
CA ILE A 704 17.87 -12.11 -6.40
C ILE A 704 19.31 -11.97 -6.92
N ASN A 705 19.66 -12.69 -7.99
CA ASN A 705 21.01 -12.66 -8.55
C ASN A 705 21.38 -11.26 -9.06
N SER A 706 20.51 -10.62 -9.84
CA SER A 706 20.73 -9.25 -10.32
C SER A 706 20.82 -8.22 -9.17
N SER A 707 20.06 -8.40 -8.08
CA SER A 707 20.18 -7.54 -6.90
C SER A 707 21.50 -7.77 -6.17
N ARG A 708 21.98 -9.02 -6.05
CA ARG A 708 23.28 -9.35 -5.46
C ARG A 708 24.41 -8.72 -6.28
N GLU A 709 24.41 -8.88 -7.60
CA GLU A 709 25.42 -8.32 -8.50
C GLU A 709 25.54 -6.79 -8.35
N ILE A 710 24.41 -6.07 -8.35
CA ILE A 710 24.38 -4.60 -8.21
C ILE A 710 24.82 -4.13 -6.81
N GLU A 711 24.48 -4.90 -5.77
CA GLU A 711 24.84 -4.59 -4.38
C GLU A 711 26.31 -4.92 -4.07
N GLU A 712 26.82 -6.01 -4.65
CA GLU A 712 28.23 -6.38 -4.60
C GLU A 712 29.09 -5.38 -5.36
N GLU A 713 28.73 -4.98 -6.59
CA GLU A 713 29.47 -4.00 -7.39
C GLU A 713 29.68 -2.68 -6.63
N ARG A 714 28.61 -2.13 -6.03
CA ARG A 714 28.66 -0.89 -5.23
C ARG A 714 29.47 -1.02 -3.95
N LEU A 715 29.39 -2.15 -3.25
CA LEU A 715 30.20 -2.38 -2.05
C LEU A 715 31.67 -2.58 -2.43
N ARG A 716 31.95 -3.31 -3.51
CA ARG A 716 33.29 -3.60 -4.03
C ARG A 716 34.06 -2.33 -4.34
N GLU A 717 33.44 -1.36 -5.02
CA GLU A 717 33.99 -0.02 -5.24
C GLU A 717 34.40 0.67 -3.92
N MET A 718 33.56 0.57 -2.87
CA MET A 718 33.87 1.14 -1.56
C MET A 718 35.00 0.40 -0.83
N PHE A 719 35.05 -0.94 -0.90
CA PHE A 719 36.11 -1.75 -0.31
C PHE A 719 37.46 -1.50 -0.99
N GLU A 720 37.51 -1.47 -2.32
CA GLU A 720 38.69 -1.08 -3.11
C GLU A 720 39.21 0.29 -2.69
N ARG A 721 38.31 1.28 -2.60
CA ARG A 721 38.68 2.62 -2.19
C ARG A 721 39.18 2.71 -0.74
N VAL A 722 38.71 1.85 0.17
CA VAL A 722 39.26 1.75 1.54
C VAL A 722 40.64 1.08 1.55
N VAL A 723 40.91 0.12 0.65
CA VAL A 723 42.25 -0.47 0.49
C VAL A 723 43.23 0.59 -0.03
N GLU A 724 42.90 1.30 -1.12
CA GLU A 724 43.73 2.41 -1.64
C GLU A 724 44.08 3.44 -0.55
N LEU A 725 43.08 3.86 0.24
CA LEU A 725 43.28 4.82 1.32
C LEU A 725 44.13 4.28 2.47
N ASN A 726 44.21 2.96 2.67
CA ASN A 726 45.14 2.33 3.62
C ASN A 726 46.56 2.22 3.03
N GLU A 727 46.71 1.95 1.73
CA GLU A 727 48.02 1.91 1.06
C GLU A 727 48.67 3.30 1.01
N ILE A 728 47.91 4.34 0.66
CA ILE A 728 48.36 5.73 0.68
C ILE A 728 48.79 6.16 2.10
N GLU A 729 48.06 5.75 3.13
CA GLU A 729 48.47 5.97 4.54
C GLU A 729 49.80 5.28 4.86
N GLN A 730 50.01 4.04 4.40
CA GLN A 730 51.26 3.32 4.64
C GLN A 730 52.46 3.96 3.90
N ASP A 731 52.28 4.42 2.67
CA ASP A 731 53.31 5.17 1.92
C ASP A 731 53.64 6.52 2.58
N MET A 732 52.63 7.26 3.05
CA MET A 732 52.85 8.48 3.84
C MET A 732 53.67 8.20 5.10
N ILE A 733 53.33 7.15 5.86
CA ILE A 733 54.05 6.75 7.08
C ILE A 733 55.49 6.33 6.75
N GLN A 734 55.72 5.59 5.65
CA GLN A 734 57.06 5.22 5.18
C GLN A 734 57.92 6.45 4.80
N ARG A 735 57.28 7.53 4.31
CA ARG A 735 57.92 8.83 4.04
C ARG A 735 58.12 9.69 5.30
N GLY A 736 57.73 9.21 6.48
CA GLY A 736 57.79 9.95 7.74
C GLY A 736 56.68 10.99 7.91
N ILE A 737 55.63 10.96 7.09
CA ILE A 737 54.47 11.84 7.17
C ILE A 737 53.38 11.12 7.96
N VAL A 738 53.07 11.60 9.16
CA VAL A 738 51.92 11.10 9.94
C VAL A 738 50.66 11.81 9.45
N PRO A 739 49.64 11.09 8.93
CA PRO A 739 48.37 11.71 8.55
C PRO A 739 47.63 12.26 9.78
N SER A 740 47.03 13.43 9.65
CA SER A 740 46.24 14.03 10.74
C SER A 740 44.93 13.25 10.93
N GLU A 741 44.66 12.80 12.15
CA GLU A 741 43.38 12.13 12.47
C GLU A 741 42.21 13.10 12.56
N ASP A 742 42.48 14.41 12.77
CA ASP A 742 41.45 15.45 12.84
C ASP A 742 40.74 15.68 11.50
N GLU A 743 41.40 15.44 10.35
CA GLU A 743 40.81 15.61 9.02
C GLU A 743 39.68 14.60 8.73
N LEU A 744 39.73 13.41 9.34
CA LEU A 744 38.66 12.41 9.24
C LEU A 744 37.45 12.75 10.11
N ASN A 745 37.64 13.51 11.19
CA ASN A 745 36.58 13.92 12.11
C ASN A 745 35.87 15.22 11.68
N GLY A 746 36.48 15.99 10.76
CA GLY A 746 36.03 17.34 10.38
C GLY A 746 34.94 17.43 9.30
N ILE A 747 34.60 16.33 8.61
CA ILE A 747 33.64 16.34 7.50
C ILE A 747 32.22 16.57 8.06
N GLU A 748 31.60 17.69 7.69
CA GLU A 748 30.43 18.20 8.41
C GLU A 748 29.19 17.32 8.29
N VAL A 749 28.72 16.81 9.44
CA VAL A 749 27.40 16.20 9.62
C VAL A 749 26.26 17.09 9.09
N ARG A 750 26.47 18.42 9.00
CA ARG A 750 25.52 19.39 8.45
C ARG A 750 25.21 19.20 6.97
N GLU A 751 26.20 18.81 6.16
CA GLU A 751 25.98 18.73 4.71
C GLU A 751 24.99 17.62 4.39
N LYS A 752 25.11 16.46 5.05
CA LYS A 752 24.20 15.30 4.93
C LYS A 752 22.71 15.65 5.12
N GLU A 753 22.38 16.67 5.91
CA GLU A 753 21.00 17.13 6.06
C GLU A 753 20.44 17.79 4.78
N MET A 754 21.30 18.32 3.91
CA MET A 754 20.89 19.09 2.73
C MET A 754 20.32 18.19 1.64
N GLU A 755 21.07 17.20 1.16
CA GLU A 755 20.61 16.37 0.03
C GLU A 755 19.35 15.56 0.43
N GLU A 756 19.25 15.13 1.68
CA GLU A 756 18.05 14.46 2.21
C GLU A 756 16.84 15.40 2.36
N GLU A 757 16.99 16.59 2.97
CA GLU A 757 15.88 17.54 3.07
C GLU A 757 15.42 18.05 1.69
N LEU A 758 16.34 18.25 0.74
CA LEU A 758 16.01 18.61 -0.64
C LEU A 758 15.26 17.48 -1.36
N SER A 759 15.72 16.23 -1.22
CA SER A 759 15.05 15.06 -1.80
C SER A 759 13.60 14.94 -1.30
N GLN A 760 13.38 15.08 0.01
CA GLN A 760 12.04 15.05 0.60
C GLN A 760 11.14 16.20 0.08
N SER A 761 11.68 17.41 -0.10
CA SER A 761 10.92 18.53 -0.71
C SER A 761 10.65 18.31 -2.21
N ILE A 762 11.57 17.70 -2.98
CA ILE A 762 11.35 17.33 -4.39
C ILE A 762 10.23 16.28 -4.50
N GLU A 763 10.27 15.23 -3.67
CA GLU A 763 9.24 14.19 -3.60
C GLU A 763 7.86 14.78 -3.25
N ALA A 764 7.77 15.58 -2.19
CA ALA A 764 6.53 16.27 -1.80
C ALA A 764 6.01 17.23 -2.90
N LYS A 765 6.91 17.84 -3.68
CA LYS A 765 6.54 18.72 -4.79
C LYS A 765 5.92 17.95 -5.95
N TYR A 766 6.46 16.78 -6.33
CA TYR A 766 5.84 15.91 -7.32
C TYR A 766 4.43 15.49 -6.88
N TYR A 767 4.25 15.05 -5.64
CA TYR A 767 2.91 14.69 -5.13
C TYR A 767 1.93 15.87 -5.15
N THR A 768 2.38 17.08 -4.79
CA THR A 768 1.56 18.30 -4.90
C THR A 768 1.12 18.58 -6.34
N ILE A 769 2.00 18.33 -7.32
CA ILE A 769 1.69 18.53 -8.75
C ILE A 769 0.73 17.45 -9.25
N ILE A 770 0.95 16.18 -8.88
CA ILE A 770 0.09 15.05 -9.24
C ILE A 770 -1.32 15.25 -8.65
N GLU A 771 -1.44 15.63 -7.38
CA GLU A 771 -2.74 15.92 -6.75
C GLU A 771 -3.48 17.06 -7.50
N SER A 772 -2.78 18.15 -7.85
CA SER A 772 -3.35 19.23 -8.66
C SER A 772 -3.76 18.80 -10.08
N GLN A 773 -3.08 17.80 -10.66
CA GLN A 773 -3.41 17.24 -11.98
C GLN A 773 -4.58 16.26 -11.91
N MET A 774 -4.69 15.48 -10.84
CA MET A 774 -5.87 14.64 -10.53
C MET A 774 -7.13 15.51 -10.38
N PHE A 775 -7.04 16.62 -9.65
CA PHE A 775 -8.16 17.57 -9.52
C PHE A 775 -8.55 18.25 -10.84
N SER A 776 -7.60 18.50 -11.74
CA SER A 776 -7.87 19.01 -13.10
C SER A 776 -8.16 17.92 -14.15
N GLN A 777 -8.28 16.66 -13.72
CA GLN A 777 -8.56 15.47 -14.54
C GLN A 777 -7.60 15.27 -15.74
N ASN A 778 -6.42 15.90 -15.74
CA ASN A 778 -5.51 15.90 -16.89
C ASN A 778 -4.59 14.67 -16.86
N THR A 779 -5.14 13.52 -17.28
CA THR A 779 -4.48 12.20 -17.28
C THR A 779 -3.10 12.22 -17.95
N LYS A 780 -2.97 12.84 -19.11
CA LYS A 780 -1.69 12.91 -19.86
C LYS A 780 -0.59 13.69 -19.11
N LYS A 781 -0.92 14.80 -18.44
CA LYS A 781 0.05 15.51 -17.58
C LYS A 781 0.39 14.70 -16.34
N MET A 782 -0.58 13.98 -15.78
CA MET A 782 -0.38 13.06 -14.65
C MET A 782 0.55 11.91 -15.00
N GLU A 783 0.37 11.25 -16.14
CA GLU A 783 1.25 10.16 -16.63
C GLU A 783 2.69 10.64 -16.88
N ASN A 784 2.86 11.83 -17.46
CA ASN A 784 4.19 12.44 -17.61
C ASN A 784 4.84 12.72 -16.24
N THR A 785 4.10 13.33 -15.31
CA THR A 785 4.61 13.69 -13.98
C THR A 785 4.93 12.44 -13.13
N LEU A 786 4.13 11.37 -13.26
CA LEU A 786 4.42 10.06 -12.67
C LEU A 786 5.68 9.42 -13.28
N THR A 787 5.95 9.64 -14.57
CA THR A 787 7.17 9.17 -15.23
C THR A 787 8.41 9.92 -14.75
N GLU A 788 8.33 11.25 -14.63
CA GLU A 788 9.39 12.07 -14.00
C GLU A 788 9.66 11.64 -12.54
N LEU A 789 8.61 11.36 -11.77
CA LEU A 789 8.71 10.85 -10.40
C LEU A 789 9.33 9.44 -10.33
N GLN A 790 9.02 8.54 -11.27
CA GLN A 790 9.66 7.21 -11.35
C GLN A 790 11.16 7.31 -11.67
N ASN A 791 11.56 8.21 -12.57
CA ASN A 791 12.98 8.46 -12.88
C ASN A 791 13.71 9.04 -11.67
N TYR A 792 13.10 10.01 -10.97
CA TYR A 792 13.62 10.54 -9.70
C TYR A 792 13.77 9.44 -8.63
N TYR A 793 12.79 8.54 -8.52
CA TYR A 793 12.85 7.44 -7.56
C TYR A 793 13.99 6.45 -7.84
N GLU A 794 14.39 6.25 -9.09
CA GLU A 794 15.52 5.37 -9.43
C GLU A 794 16.79 5.81 -8.69
N THR A 795 17.13 7.09 -8.77
CA THR A 795 18.32 7.63 -8.09
C THR A 795 18.11 7.84 -6.59
N TYR A 796 16.90 8.23 -6.14
CA TYR A 796 16.60 8.35 -4.72
C TYR A 796 16.74 7.00 -3.98
N GLN A 797 16.39 5.87 -4.60
CA GLN A 797 16.61 4.55 -4.00
C GLN A 797 18.10 4.22 -3.88
N VAL A 798 18.95 4.65 -4.83
CA VAL A 798 20.42 4.51 -4.71
C VAL A 798 20.96 5.38 -3.57
N MET A 799 20.42 6.59 -3.36
CA MET A 799 20.74 7.41 -2.20
C MET A 799 20.32 6.77 -0.88
N GLN A 800 19.09 6.24 -0.79
CA GLN A 800 18.60 5.55 0.42
C GLN A 800 19.40 4.27 0.69
N TYR A 801 19.79 3.52 -0.35
CA TYR A 801 20.70 2.38 -0.24
C TYR A 801 22.00 2.78 0.47
N TYR A 802 22.77 3.73 -0.08
CA TYR A 802 24.01 4.20 0.55
C TYR A 802 23.75 4.73 1.97
N LYS A 803 22.72 5.55 2.16
CA LYS A 803 22.32 6.10 3.48
C LYS A 803 22.03 5.00 4.51
N ASN A 804 21.53 3.84 4.11
CA ASN A 804 21.13 2.75 5.00
C ASN A 804 22.23 1.71 5.27
N LEU A 805 23.35 1.69 4.52
CA LEU A 805 24.47 0.76 4.74
C LEU A 805 25.05 0.87 6.16
N ASP A 806 24.97 -0.20 6.97
CA ASP A 806 25.51 -0.21 8.34
C ASP A 806 26.81 -1.03 8.45
N PHE A 807 27.93 -0.34 8.25
CA PHE A 807 29.27 -0.92 8.40
C PHE A 807 29.66 -1.25 9.86
N GLN A 808 28.86 -0.86 10.87
CA GLN A 808 29.07 -1.31 12.25
C GLN A 808 28.49 -2.70 12.48
N ASN A 809 27.49 -3.09 11.67
CA ASN A 809 26.77 -4.36 11.77
C ASN A 809 27.01 -5.27 10.54
N TYR A 810 28.19 -5.15 9.92
CA TYR A 810 28.53 -5.80 8.65
C TYR A 810 28.46 -7.33 8.70
N GLU A 811 28.62 -7.95 9.88
CA GLU A 811 28.51 -9.40 10.08
C GLU A 811 27.12 -9.96 9.70
N ASN A 812 26.06 -9.14 9.87
CA ASN A 812 24.69 -9.47 9.48
C ASN A 812 24.40 -9.23 7.99
N HIS A 813 25.38 -8.78 7.20
CA HIS A 813 25.23 -8.44 5.79
C HIS A 813 26.16 -9.33 4.94
N PRO A 814 25.64 -10.40 4.28
CA PRO A 814 26.49 -11.46 3.71
C PRO A 814 27.53 -10.91 2.71
N ILE A 815 27.09 -10.04 1.79
CA ILE A 815 27.96 -9.42 0.78
C ILE A 815 29.07 -8.55 1.41
N MET A 816 28.79 -7.81 2.50
CA MET A 816 29.83 -7.04 3.20
C MET A 816 30.83 -7.95 3.92
N LYS A 817 30.39 -9.08 4.47
CA LYS A 817 31.26 -10.06 5.12
C LYS A 817 32.19 -10.71 4.09
N GLU A 818 31.63 -11.19 2.98
CA GLU A 818 32.38 -11.76 1.85
C GLU A 818 33.46 -10.78 1.35
N LEU A 819 33.11 -9.51 1.11
CA LEU A 819 34.04 -8.48 0.64
C LEU A 819 35.08 -8.06 1.71
N ALA A 820 34.72 -8.04 2.99
CA ALA A 820 35.67 -7.76 4.07
C ALA A 820 36.76 -8.84 4.18
N GLU A 821 36.38 -10.11 3.96
CA GLU A 821 37.31 -11.24 3.90
C GLU A 821 38.15 -11.23 2.60
N GLU A 822 37.54 -10.95 1.43
CA GLU A 822 38.22 -10.85 0.14
C GLU A 822 39.31 -9.76 0.14
N TYR A 823 38.95 -8.53 0.51
CA TYR A 823 39.84 -7.36 0.54
C TYR A 823 40.66 -7.25 1.84
N LYS A 824 40.45 -8.16 2.80
CA LYS A 824 41.17 -8.25 4.10
C LYS A 824 41.09 -6.96 4.91
N VAL A 825 39.94 -6.30 4.88
CA VAL A 825 39.71 -5.02 5.56
C VAL A 825 39.16 -5.31 6.96
N ASP A 826 39.95 -4.98 7.98
CA ASP A 826 39.49 -4.99 9.38
C ASP A 826 38.36 -3.96 9.57
N MET A 827 37.13 -4.45 9.64
CA MET A 827 35.91 -3.66 9.84
C MET A 827 35.70 -3.23 11.30
N LEU A 828 36.38 -3.85 12.26
CA LEU A 828 36.35 -3.47 13.68
C LEU A 828 37.27 -2.27 13.96
N ARG A 829 38.28 -2.05 13.12
CA ARG A 829 39.14 -0.86 13.17
C ARG A 829 38.33 0.41 12.88
N GLN A 830 38.09 1.21 13.92
CA GLN A 830 37.36 2.50 13.87
C GLN A 830 37.75 3.40 12.68
N LYS A 831 39.03 3.45 12.28
CA LYS A 831 39.51 4.25 11.15
C LYS A 831 38.94 3.78 9.79
N ASN A 832 38.71 2.48 9.61
CA ASN A 832 38.04 1.95 8.43
C ASN A 832 36.53 2.26 8.48
N GLN A 833 35.88 2.13 9.63
CA GLN A 833 34.47 2.54 9.80
C GLN A 833 34.25 4.03 9.48
N GLN A 834 35.20 4.90 9.86
CA GLN A 834 35.19 6.32 9.49
C GLN A 834 35.36 6.52 7.97
N ARG A 835 36.27 5.78 7.31
CA ARG A 835 36.44 5.82 5.85
C ARG A 835 35.18 5.36 5.11
N PHE A 836 34.58 4.23 5.49
CA PHE A 836 33.31 3.77 4.90
C PHE A 836 32.18 4.78 5.14
N SER A 837 32.10 5.37 6.34
CA SER A 837 31.12 6.43 6.66
C SER A 837 31.32 7.69 5.82
N LYS A 838 32.57 8.03 5.46
CA LYS A 838 32.90 9.12 4.53
C LYS A 838 32.48 8.77 3.09
N LEU A 839 32.95 7.64 2.56
CA LEU A 839 32.65 7.19 1.19
C LEU A 839 31.14 7.05 0.96
N LYS A 840 30.41 6.54 1.96
CA LYS A 840 28.94 6.51 1.99
C LYS A 840 28.28 7.87 1.74
N LEU A 841 28.87 8.96 2.22
CA LEU A 841 28.39 10.32 1.99
C LEU A 841 28.86 10.88 0.64
N GLU A 842 30.08 10.57 0.22
CA GLU A 842 30.62 10.97 -1.08
C GLU A 842 29.82 10.31 -2.23
N ASN A 843 29.61 8.99 -2.20
CA ASN A 843 28.78 8.25 -3.14
C ASN A 843 27.31 8.73 -3.11
N MET A 844 26.73 9.04 -1.94
CA MET A 844 25.37 9.59 -1.84
C MET A 844 25.25 10.97 -2.51
N LYS A 845 26.27 11.83 -2.36
CA LYS A 845 26.31 13.15 -3.01
C LYS A 845 26.54 13.05 -4.52
N GLU A 846 27.43 12.17 -4.97
CA GLU A 846 27.64 11.91 -6.39
C GLU A 846 26.36 11.35 -7.05
N THR A 847 25.69 10.43 -6.37
CA THR A 847 24.36 9.92 -6.74
C THR A 847 23.35 11.07 -6.89
N PHE A 848 23.22 11.97 -5.90
CA PHE A 848 22.33 13.15 -5.96
C PHE A 848 22.70 14.09 -7.12
N ASN A 849 23.98 14.40 -7.30
CA ASN A 849 24.46 15.33 -8.32
C ASN A 849 24.41 14.78 -9.75
N SER A 850 24.23 13.46 -9.93
CA SER A 850 24.10 12.83 -11.26
C SER A 850 22.67 12.83 -11.83
N VAL A 851 21.67 13.32 -11.08
CA VAL A 851 20.27 13.33 -11.52
C VAL A 851 19.97 14.48 -12.49
N GLU A 852 19.38 14.16 -13.64
CA GLU A 852 18.72 15.13 -14.52
C GLU A 852 17.39 15.59 -13.89
N TYR A 853 17.46 16.39 -12.82
CA TYR A 853 16.27 16.91 -12.14
C TYR A 853 15.43 17.81 -13.06
N ASN A 854 14.11 17.74 -12.92
CA ASN A 854 13.23 18.81 -13.37
C ASN A 854 13.62 20.11 -12.64
N PHE A 855 14.29 21.02 -13.35
CA PHE A 855 14.91 22.22 -12.79
C PHE A 855 13.92 23.12 -12.04
N GLN A 856 12.65 23.17 -12.45
CA GLN A 856 11.64 23.97 -11.76
C GLN A 856 11.29 23.39 -10.39
N ILE A 857 11.23 22.06 -10.28
CA ILE A 857 10.95 21.33 -9.04
C ILE A 857 12.16 21.38 -8.10
N TYR A 858 13.36 21.14 -8.62
CA TYR A 858 14.61 21.27 -7.87
C TYR A 858 14.80 22.69 -7.30
N LYS A 859 14.62 23.72 -8.14
CA LYS A 859 14.71 25.12 -7.69
C LYS A 859 13.68 25.44 -6.60
N TRP A 860 12.43 24.99 -6.76
CA TRP A 860 11.39 25.19 -5.75
C TRP A 860 11.76 24.55 -4.40
N ALA A 861 12.31 23.33 -4.41
CA ALA A 861 12.77 22.65 -3.20
C ALA A 861 13.97 23.35 -2.56
N LEU A 862 14.91 23.87 -3.37
CA LEU A 862 16.06 24.66 -2.90
C LEU A 862 15.63 25.99 -2.26
N ASP A 863 14.69 26.71 -2.87
CA ASP A 863 14.12 27.94 -2.31
C ASP A 863 13.38 27.66 -0.98
N GLU A 864 12.60 26.56 -0.88
CA GLU A 864 11.96 26.14 0.38
C GLU A 864 13.00 25.78 1.46
N TYR A 865 14.01 24.97 1.13
CA TYR A 865 15.09 24.59 2.05
C TYR A 865 15.84 25.82 2.59
N ILE A 866 16.19 26.76 1.71
CA ILE A 866 16.84 28.02 2.09
C ILE A 866 15.94 28.83 3.03
N GLU A 867 14.63 28.93 2.75
CA GLU A 867 13.69 29.63 3.63
C GLU A 867 13.51 28.90 4.99
N LYS A 868 13.50 27.57 4.99
CA LYS A 868 13.42 26.69 6.16
C LYS A 868 14.64 26.84 7.07
N LYS A 869 15.86 26.76 6.53
CA LYS A 869 17.11 26.99 7.30
C LYS A 869 17.24 28.45 7.76
N LYS A 870 16.84 29.46 6.95
CA LYS A 870 16.71 30.87 7.40
C LYS A 870 15.77 30.98 8.60
N LYS A 871 14.57 30.41 8.53
CA LYS A 871 13.59 30.37 9.63
C LYS A 871 14.10 29.62 10.87
N GLN A 872 14.99 28.64 10.73
CA GLN A 872 15.66 27.97 11.85
C GLN A 872 16.72 28.87 12.49
N LEU A 873 17.58 29.53 11.69
CA LEU A 873 18.59 30.48 12.17
C LEU A 873 17.95 31.68 12.89
N ASP A 874 16.87 32.22 12.34
CA ASP A 874 16.05 33.25 12.99
C ASP A 874 15.55 32.80 14.38
N LYS A 875 15.12 31.54 14.50
CA LYS A 875 14.65 30.96 15.77
C LYS A 875 15.79 30.69 16.74
N THR A 876 17.01 30.36 16.30
CA THR A 876 18.16 30.19 17.20
C THR A 876 18.72 31.53 17.66
N LEU A 877 18.85 32.53 16.78
CA LEU A 877 19.20 33.91 17.12
C LEU A 877 18.19 34.50 18.11
N LYS A 878 16.88 34.45 17.82
CA LYS A 878 15.83 34.93 18.73
C LYS A 878 15.75 34.15 20.04
N LYS A 879 16.25 32.90 20.09
CA LYS A 879 16.44 32.14 21.36
C LYS A 879 17.70 32.58 22.13
N GLN A 880 18.77 32.97 21.45
CA GLN A 880 19.99 33.51 22.06
C GLN A 880 19.74 34.91 22.63
N GLU A 881 19.06 35.79 21.89
CA GLU A 881 18.61 37.12 22.35
C GLU A 881 17.66 37.01 23.56
N LYS A 882 16.71 36.06 23.52
CA LYS A 882 15.75 35.82 24.61
C LYS A 882 16.30 34.99 25.77
N GLN A 883 17.53 34.45 25.71
CA GLN A 883 18.18 33.97 26.92
C GLN A 883 18.62 35.18 27.74
N PRO A 884 17.97 35.47 28.88
CA PRO A 884 18.14 36.76 29.54
C PRO A 884 19.56 36.90 30.09
N LYS A 885 20.20 38.05 29.80
CA LYS A 885 21.56 38.42 30.26
C LYS A 885 21.79 38.21 31.77
N THR A 886 20.70 38.14 32.54
CA THR A 886 20.64 37.63 33.93
C THR A 886 21.39 36.33 34.21
N LYS A 887 21.73 35.47 33.23
CA LYS A 887 22.67 34.36 33.48
C LYS A 887 24.09 34.87 33.78
N MET A 888 24.58 35.88 33.07
CA MET A 888 25.83 36.57 33.41
C MET A 888 25.71 37.34 34.72
N ASP A 889 24.57 37.99 35.01
CA ASP A 889 24.44 38.80 36.23
C ASP A 889 24.22 37.92 37.48
N LYS A 890 23.51 36.79 37.36
CA LYS A 890 23.45 35.75 38.40
C LYS A 890 24.80 35.03 38.55
N ALA A 891 25.53 34.77 37.47
CA ALA A 891 26.89 34.23 37.57
C ALA A 891 27.84 35.22 38.26
N LYS A 892 27.82 36.51 37.89
CA LYS A 892 28.58 37.58 38.57
C LYS A 892 28.19 37.70 40.05
N SER A 893 26.90 37.65 40.36
CA SER A 893 26.38 37.60 41.73
C SER A 893 26.95 36.40 42.49
N PHE A 894 26.76 35.17 41.98
CA PHE A 894 27.22 33.95 42.64
C PHE A 894 28.74 33.87 42.78
N ILE A 895 29.49 34.34 41.77
CA ILE A 895 30.96 34.50 41.80
C ILE A 895 31.34 35.56 42.84
N SER A 896 30.66 36.71 42.93
CA SER A 896 30.95 37.73 43.95
C SER A 896 30.66 37.25 45.38
N THR A 897 29.68 36.35 45.56
CA THR A 897 29.36 35.74 46.85
C THR A 897 30.35 34.63 47.21
N LEU A 898 30.76 33.79 46.26
CA LEU A 898 31.74 32.72 46.49
C LEU A 898 33.18 33.25 46.61
N PHE A 899 33.56 34.26 45.84
CA PHE A 899 34.88 34.89 45.83
C PHE A 899 34.90 36.19 46.66
N GLY A 900 34.24 36.19 47.82
CA GLY A 900 34.60 37.10 48.91
C GLY A 900 36.11 36.99 49.22
N LYS A 901 36.74 38.08 49.67
CA LYS A 901 38.22 38.21 49.71
C LYS A 901 38.96 37.10 50.49
N GLN A 902 38.30 36.39 51.40
CA GLN A 902 38.87 35.24 52.13
C GLN A 902 38.98 33.98 51.26
N SER A 903 38.04 33.72 50.34
CA SER A 903 38.00 32.50 49.54
C SER A 903 39.17 32.39 48.56
N ILE A 904 39.63 33.52 48.01
CA ILE A 904 40.81 33.58 47.13
C ILE A 904 42.05 33.06 47.87
N PHE A 905 42.17 33.36 49.16
CA PHE A 905 43.29 32.90 50.00
C PHE A 905 43.20 31.39 50.28
N GLN A 906 41.99 30.86 50.50
CA GLN A 906 41.76 29.42 50.64
C GLN A 906 42.09 28.65 49.36
N PHE A 907 41.66 29.14 48.18
CA PHE A 907 42.04 28.54 46.90
C PHE A 907 43.56 28.57 46.66
N PHE A 908 44.25 29.64 47.07
CA PHE A 908 45.71 29.70 47.01
C PHE A 908 46.39 28.64 47.88
N ILE A 909 45.91 28.45 49.12
CA ILE A 909 46.40 27.39 50.02
C ILE A 909 46.16 26.00 49.43
N ILE A 910 44.98 25.74 48.87
CA ILE A 910 44.65 24.47 48.20
C ILE A 910 45.58 24.23 47.00
N PHE A 911 45.85 25.26 46.18
CA PHE A 911 46.79 25.15 45.06
C PHE A 911 48.22 24.84 45.51
N ILE A 912 48.68 25.46 46.60
CA ILE A 912 50.01 25.18 47.18
C ILE A 912 50.08 23.74 47.69
N ILE A 913 49.07 23.26 48.41
CA ILE A 913 49.00 21.87 48.89
C ILE A 913 49.01 20.89 47.71
N PHE A 914 48.22 21.15 46.66
CA PHE A 914 48.15 20.29 45.48
C PHE A 914 49.49 20.27 44.71
N TYR A 915 50.16 21.42 44.60
CA TYR A 915 51.49 21.54 44.00
C TYR A 915 52.56 20.73 44.79
N PHE A 916 52.52 20.79 46.13
CA PHE A 916 53.38 19.95 46.97
C PHE A 916 53.09 18.45 46.80
N ILE A 917 51.83 18.03 46.70
CA ILE A 917 51.46 16.64 46.42
C ILE A 917 52.01 16.17 45.07
N VAL A 918 51.92 16.99 44.01
CA VAL A 918 52.49 16.67 42.69
C VAL A 918 54.02 16.56 42.73
N ILE A 919 54.71 17.41 43.51
CA ILE A 919 56.15 17.30 43.73
C ILE A 919 56.52 16.00 44.47
N ILE A 920 55.79 15.66 45.54
CA ILE A 920 56.03 14.43 46.32
C ILE A 920 55.83 13.19 45.44
N LEU A 921 54.74 13.14 44.66
CA LEU A 921 54.46 12.04 43.74
C LEU A 921 55.55 11.87 42.69
N ARG A 922 56.02 12.97 42.08
CA ARG A 922 57.17 12.93 41.15
C ARG A 922 58.46 12.46 41.84
N ALA A 923 58.73 12.89 43.07
CA ALA A 923 59.91 12.44 43.81
C ALA A 923 59.86 10.94 44.12
N THR A 924 58.69 10.40 44.49
CA THR A 924 58.51 8.96 44.76
C THR A 924 58.62 8.07 43.51
N GLN A 925 58.48 8.64 42.30
CA GLN A 925 58.69 7.90 41.05
C GLN A 925 60.17 7.75 40.67
N ILE A 926 61.11 8.38 41.38
CA ILE A 926 62.56 8.26 41.14
C ILE A 926 63.19 7.14 42.01
N ILE A 927 62.46 6.03 42.17
CA ILE A 927 62.99 4.78 42.75
C ILE A 927 63.04 3.74 41.61
N PRO A 928 64.21 3.47 41.02
CA PRO A 928 64.31 2.52 39.92
C PRO A 928 64.08 1.09 40.41
N TYR A 929 62.96 0.49 39.99
CA TYR A 929 62.69 -0.93 40.22
C TYR A 929 63.68 -1.79 39.42
N SER A 930 64.75 -2.22 40.08
CA SER A 930 65.77 -3.11 39.54
C SER A 930 65.23 -4.53 39.35
N TYR A 931 64.54 -4.78 38.23
CA TYR A 931 64.18 -6.13 37.82
C TYR A 931 65.43 -6.93 37.41
N GLY A 932 65.76 -7.95 38.20
CA GLY A 932 66.81 -8.92 37.87
C GLY A 932 66.39 -9.87 36.75
N PRO A 933 67.35 -10.41 35.97
CA PRO A 933 67.04 -11.27 34.82
C PRO A 933 66.63 -12.68 35.26
N VAL A 934 65.39 -13.07 34.94
CA VAL A 934 64.94 -14.48 35.00
C VAL A 934 65.36 -15.19 33.71
N LYS A 935 65.81 -16.45 33.80
CA LYS A 935 66.20 -17.29 32.67
C LYS A 935 65.28 -18.50 32.55
N LYS A 936 64.94 -18.82 31.29
CA LYS A 936 64.03 -19.89 30.83
C LYS A 936 62.56 -19.62 31.14
#